data_AF-A0A9D8B2T5-F1
#
_entry.id   AF-A0A9D8B2T5-F1
#
_cell.length_a   1.000
_cell.length_b   1.000
_cell.length_c   1.000
_cell.angle_alpha   90.00
_cell.angle_beta   90.00
_cell.angle_gamma   90.00
#
_symmetry.space_group_name_H-M   'P 1'
#
loop_
_entity.id
_entity.type
_entity.pdbx_description
1 polymer ?
#
loop_
_entity_poly.entity_id
_entity_poly.type
_entity_poly.pdbx_seq_one_letter_code
_entity_poly.pdbx_strand_id
1 'polypeptide(L)'
;MPWHRLSARYLRVLDALRVHACLSCEQLQMLLGGCGRTLQVYLTQLRRWNFICFIPARHPNIPARSLWVLTTKGLAALADHAHLPLAVYLAKYRYSRARLEWLMLRLERVYHIRNFLFRLQRMRWEWTLQTWDVEVEARFSTEDDPGTYYPAHLPGIARLKNSQGRWVTLALEYDANLMPVKGERARLEQFIRLITLPDFNDPDKYLFPIWVIVAANREREREYHDLLLHLGKRTGLLPWTFFITREHLATFYTDPTSEVWNTDSAWGDGCVSFLDQIIGAEKQTNLIAWQALPTHQSVNEKQLELESLAFGVSLTHSRRDLAALTLSLYALDKKVLTWIADHPLLDAIELASIAQMPARSIRRSITRLQQWGLIDAYAQRRANRVRCYVLSEKGVWLLTAWAGLGTAIKTYAHLRGWEQGFGGLIKHWEHTRLENRIYLHFLREARARGHRLITWHSELESQLYAEKVRLAPHRRWHPSVERGMERSEMVGGDFLPALEAYGQNMARFLPDGSGVYDSGDHYYIIAVEVDRSKASMRKMKGKLDYYAYARDRRDDVTWRILFVTTGWRRARHLADLVLQDAFAAFAESSTQHLRGDALVAELKRQGKFDWWQEQILPIYITTIDALNEHGIAGKIWMTAWNAIDPQNDSTVYCLECFEPKV
;
A
#
# COMPACT_ATOMS: atom_id res chain seq x y z
N MET A 1 20.26 -16.24 -41.10
CA MET A 1 21.07 -15.03 -41.36
C MET A 1 22.27 -15.06 -40.42
N PRO A 2 23.50 -14.91 -40.93
CA PRO A 2 24.69 -14.80 -40.09
C PRO A 2 24.70 -13.47 -39.29
N TRP A 3 25.16 -13.49 -38.05
CA TRP A 3 25.19 -12.31 -37.15
C TRP A 3 26.12 -11.19 -37.66
N HIS A 4 27.16 -11.52 -38.43
CA HIS A 4 28.09 -10.55 -39.02
C HIS A 4 27.45 -9.56 -40.00
N ARG A 5 26.16 -9.74 -40.32
CA ARG A 5 25.37 -8.84 -41.18
C ARG A 5 24.45 -7.90 -40.38
N LEU A 6 24.48 -7.94 -39.05
CA LEU A 6 23.71 -7.00 -38.23
C LEU A 6 24.34 -5.61 -38.32
N SER A 7 23.56 -4.62 -38.77
CA SER A 7 24.01 -3.23 -38.72
C SER A 7 24.18 -2.76 -37.26
N ALA A 8 25.00 -1.73 -37.05
CA ALA A 8 25.21 -1.11 -35.74
C ALA A 8 23.89 -0.72 -35.04
N ARG A 9 22.84 -0.39 -35.81
CA ARG A 9 21.52 -0.06 -35.24
C ARG A 9 20.82 -1.26 -34.61
N TYR A 10 20.93 -2.45 -35.21
CA TYR A 10 20.39 -3.68 -34.62
C TYR A 10 21.15 -4.08 -33.36
N LEU A 11 22.48 -3.98 -33.40
CA LEU A 11 23.34 -4.26 -32.25
C LEU A 11 23.02 -3.33 -31.08
N ARG A 12 22.77 -2.04 -31.32
CA ARG A 12 22.32 -1.09 -30.29
C ARG A 12 20.99 -1.50 -29.63
N VAL A 13 20.03 -2.02 -30.40
CA VAL A 13 18.74 -2.51 -29.83
C VAL A 13 18.97 -3.75 -28.97
N LEU A 14 19.78 -4.70 -29.45
CA LEU A 14 20.10 -5.91 -28.69
C LEU A 14 20.86 -5.57 -27.39
N ASP A 15 21.84 -4.65 -27.46
CA ASP A 15 22.60 -4.23 -26.30
C ASP A 15 21.71 -3.50 -25.27
N ALA A 16 20.80 -2.64 -25.72
CA ALA A 16 19.82 -2.02 -24.82
C ALA A 16 18.94 -3.06 -24.09
N LEU A 17 18.51 -4.12 -24.80
CA LEU A 17 17.73 -5.21 -24.20
C LEU A 17 18.56 -6.15 -23.30
N ARG A 18 19.88 -6.20 -23.51
CA ARG A 18 20.81 -6.89 -22.60
C ARG A 18 20.92 -6.14 -21.29
N VAL A 19 21.19 -4.84 -21.35
CA VAL A 19 21.32 -3.98 -20.16
C VAL A 19 19.99 -3.90 -19.42
N HIS A 20 18.90 -3.73 -20.16
CA HIS A 20 17.57 -3.53 -19.61
C HIS A 20 16.57 -4.47 -20.29
N ALA A 21 16.42 -5.68 -19.74
CA ALA A 21 15.45 -6.65 -20.26
C ALA A 21 14.00 -6.20 -20.00
N CYS A 22 13.04 -6.66 -20.83
CA CYS A 22 11.60 -6.36 -20.72
C CYS A 22 11.23 -4.90 -21.03
N LEU A 23 11.85 -4.29 -22.04
CA LEU A 23 11.48 -2.94 -22.48
C LEU A 23 10.34 -2.96 -23.51
N SER A 24 9.44 -1.99 -23.46
CA SER A 24 8.47 -1.74 -24.53
C SER A 24 9.12 -1.04 -25.73
N CYS A 25 8.43 -1.03 -26.88
CA CYS A 25 8.90 -0.25 -28.04
C CYS A 25 9.00 1.25 -27.72
N GLU A 26 8.07 1.80 -26.94
CA GLU A 26 8.11 3.21 -26.51
C GLU A 26 9.33 3.47 -25.61
N GLN A 27 9.59 2.60 -24.64
CA GLN A 27 10.75 2.71 -23.75
C GLN A 27 12.08 2.63 -24.51
N LEU A 28 12.19 1.69 -25.45
CA LEU A 28 13.36 1.60 -26.34
C LEU A 28 13.50 2.85 -27.22
N GLN A 29 12.39 3.45 -27.67
CA GLN A 29 12.40 4.69 -28.45
C GLN A 29 12.94 5.85 -27.60
N MET A 30 12.50 5.95 -26.34
CA MET A 30 12.96 6.96 -25.40
C MET A 30 14.46 6.80 -25.09
N LEU A 31 14.90 5.56 -24.85
CA LEU A 31 16.29 5.23 -24.50
C LEU A 31 17.27 5.44 -25.67
N LEU A 32 16.94 4.96 -26.87
CA LEU A 32 17.89 4.94 -27.99
C LEU A 32 17.92 6.24 -28.79
N GLY A 33 16.91 7.09 -28.63
CA GLY A 33 16.65 8.25 -29.49
C GLY A 33 16.26 7.81 -30.90
N GLY A 34 15.00 8.03 -31.31
CA GLY A 34 14.57 7.71 -32.67
C GLY A 34 13.08 7.76 -32.93
N CYS A 35 12.70 7.44 -34.16
CA CYS A 35 11.30 7.29 -34.58
C CYS A 35 10.78 5.89 -34.22
N GLY A 36 9.64 5.83 -33.53
CA GLY A 36 9.01 4.56 -33.12
C GLY A 36 8.71 3.61 -34.28
N ARG A 37 8.37 4.13 -35.48
CA ARG A 37 8.14 3.32 -36.69
C ARG A 37 9.40 2.56 -37.11
N THR A 38 10.54 3.25 -37.16
CA THR A 38 11.82 2.64 -37.53
C THR A 38 12.23 1.56 -36.53
N LEU A 39 12.05 1.84 -35.24
CA LEU A 39 12.36 0.87 -34.19
C LEU A 39 11.44 -0.36 -34.26
N GLN A 40 10.15 -0.17 -34.56
CA GLN A 40 9.21 -1.28 -34.76
C GLN A 40 9.62 -2.19 -35.92
N VAL A 41 10.17 -1.62 -37.00
CA VAL A 41 10.77 -2.40 -38.11
C VAL A 41 11.95 -3.23 -37.60
N TYR A 42 12.85 -2.64 -36.83
CA TYR A 42 13.98 -3.38 -36.26
C TYR A 42 13.54 -4.50 -35.34
N LEU A 43 12.59 -4.26 -34.43
CA LEU A 43 12.06 -5.27 -33.51
C LEU A 43 11.37 -6.41 -34.25
N THR A 44 10.58 -6.10 -35.28
CA THR A 44 9.93 -7.11 -36.13
C THR A 44 10.97 -7.99 -36.83
N GLN A 45 12.03 -7.39 -37.34
CA GLN A 45 13.09 -8.12 -38.03
C GLN A 45 13.95 -8.96 -37.07
N LEU A 46 14.36 -8.41 -35.92
CA LEU A 46 15.08 -9.14 -34.87
C LEU A 46 14.27 -10.33 -34.35
N ARG A 47 12.95 -10.17 -34.22
CA ARG A 47 12.03 -11.26 -33.85
C ARG A 47 11.99 -12.35 -34.93
N ARG A 48 11.87 -11.96 -36.21
CA ARG A 48 11.92 -12.92 -37.34
C ARG A 48 13.22 -13.71 -37.38
N TRP A 49 14.33 -13.10 -36.97
CA TRP A 49 15.63 -13.78 -36.86
C TRP A 49 15.82 -14.57 -35.56
N ASN A 50 14.82 -14.58 -34.67
CA ASN A 50 14.85 -15.17 -33.35
C ASN A 50 15.96 -14.63 -32.44
N PHE A 51 16.35 -13.35 -32.56
CA PHE A 51 17.28 -12.71 -31.62
C PHE A 51 16.58 -12.11 -30.40
N ILE A 52 15.30 -11.79 -30.55
CA ILE A 52 14.44 -11.32 -29.47
C ILE A 52 13.11 -12.06 -29.51
N CYS A 53 12.47 -12.17 -28.35
CA CYS A 53 11.07 -12.57 -28.26
C CYS A 53 10.28 -11.51 -27.48
N PHE A 54 8.96 -11.56 -27.58
CA PHE A 54 8.09 -10.66 -26.83
C PHE A 54 7.39 -11.40 -25.69
N ILE A 55 7.24 -10.71 -24.57
CA ILE A 55 6.53 -11.12 -23.38
C ILE A 55 5.20 -10.36 -23.35
N PRO A 56 4.07 -11.07 -23.28
CA PRO A 56 2.78 -10.42 -23.07
C PRO A 56 2.66 -10.04 -21.58
N ALA A 57 2.84 -8.77 -21.25
CA ALA A 57 2.82 -8.32 -19.85
C ALA A 57 1.47 -8.57 -19.14
N ARG A 58 0.37 -8.63 -19.92
CA ARG A 58 -1.02 -8.86 -19.47
C ARG A 58 -1.32 -8.18 -18.13
N HIS A 59 -0.91 -6.92 -17.99
CA HIS A 59 -1.05 -6.15 -16.75
C HIS A 59 -1.96 -4.94 -17.00
N PRO A 60 -2.91 -4.62 -16.10
CA PRO A 60 -3.83 -3.50 -16.31
C PRO A 60 -3.12 -2.15 -16.45
N ASN A 61 -2.01 -1.99 -15.73
CA ASN A 61 -1.26 -0.73 -15.66
C ASN A 61 -0.11 -0.64 -16.67
N ILE A 62 0.10 -1.70 -17.47
CA ILE A 62 1.09 -1.71 -18.56
C ILE A 62 0.31 -1.63 -19.88
N PRO A 63 0.16 -0.44 -20.50
CA PRO A 63 -0.56 -0.29 -21.76
C PRO A 63 0.13 -1.04 -22.91
N ALA A 64 1.45 -1.22 -22.81
CA ALA A 64 2.24 -1.99 -23.76
C ALA A 64 1.87 -3.48 -23.70
N ARG A 65 1.31 -4.00 -24.80
CA ARG A 65 0.97 -5.43 -24.94
C ARG A 65 2.19 -6.32 -25.18
N SER A 66 3.34 -5.72 -25.47
CA SER A 66 4.58 -6.42 -25.83
C SER A 66 5.78 -5.76 -25.16
N LEU A 67 6.45 -6.53 -24.30
CA LEU A 67 7.77 -6.20 -23.78
C LEU A 67 8.79 -7.12 -24.42
N TRP A 68 9.98 -6.63 -24.73
CA TRP A 68 10.97 -7.39 -25.49
C TRP A 68 12.08 -7.90 -24.57
N VAL A 69 12.55 -9.12 -24.85
CA VAL A 69 13.70 -9.74 -24.20
C VAL A 69 14.58 -10.43 -25.23
N LEU A 70 15.86 -10.61 -24.90
CA LEU A 70 16.78 -11.37 -25.73
C LEU A 70 16.48 -12.86 -25.65
N THR A 71 16.65 -13.57 -26.76
CA THR A 71 16.72 -15.04 -26.77
C THR A 71 18.17 -15.49 -26.55
N THR A 72 18.41 -16.78 -26.31
CA THR A 72 19.76 -17.36 -26.27
C THR A 72 20.55 -17.02 -27.54
N LYS A 73 19.89 -17.02 -28.71
CA LYS A 73 20.50 -16.66 -29.99
C LYS A 73 20.87 -15.16 -30.07
N GLY A 74 20.05 -14.28 -29.51
CA GLY A 74 20.37 -12.85 -29.41
C GLY A 74 21.57 -12.59 -28.51
N LEU A 75 21.65 -13.30 -27.39
CA LEU A 75 22.80 -13.25 -26.47
C LEU A 75 24.07 -13.80 -27.14
N ALA A 76 23.99 -14.92 -27.86
CA ALA A 76 25.10 -15.48 -28.62
C ALA A 76 25.62 -14.48 -29.68
N ALA A 77 24.72 -13.81 -30.42
CA ALA A 77 25.12 -12.81 -31.39
C ALA A 77 25.86 -11.61 -30.76
N LEU A 78 25.47 -11.20 -29.55
CA LEU A 78 26.18 -10.15 -28.80
C LEU A 78 27.54 -10.65 -28.25
N ALA A 79 27.61 -11.90 -27.82
CA ALA A 79 28.84 -12.52 -27.34
C ALA A 79 29.88 -12.66 -28.48
N ASP A 80 29.44 -13.13 -29.64
CA ASP A 80 30.25 -13.21 -30.86
C ASP A 80 30.76 -11.83 -31.29
N HIS A 81 29.90 -10.80 -31.26
CA HIS A 81 30.29 -9.42 -31.56
C HIS A 81 31.33 -8.86 -30.58
N ALA A 82 31.28 -9.27 -29.32
CA ALA A 82 32.26 -8.90 -28.30
C ALA A 82 33.51 -9.80 -28.29
N HIS A 83 33.59 -10.79 -29.19
CA HIS A 83 34.64 -11.80 -29.25
C HIS A 83 34.83 -12.57 -27.92
N LEU A 84 33.72 -12.89 -27.26
CA LEU A 84 33.71 -13.64 -26.00
C LEU A 84 32.88 -14.93 -26.14
N PRO A 85 33.31 -16.05 -25.52
CA PRO A 85 32.44 -17.20 -25.34
C PRO A 85 31.14 -16.81 -24.60
N LEU A 86 30.01 -17.44 -24.95
CA LEU A 86 28.70 -17.07 -24.39
C LEU A 86 28.68 -17.11 -22.86
N ALA A 87 29.16 -18.17 -22.21
CA ALA A 87 29.29 -18.23 -20.75
C ALA A 87 30.08 -17.04 -20.15
N VAL A 88 31.22 -16.70 -20.75
CA VAL A 88 32.06 -15.56 -20.30
C VAL A 88 31.34 -14.24 -20.49
N TYR A 89 30.64 -14.07 -21.61
CA TYR A 89 29.83 -12.90 -21.90
C TYR A 89 28.72 -12.71 -20.85
N LEU A 90 27.95 -13.76 -20.57
CA LEU A 90 26.86 -13.73 -19.59
C LEU A 90 27.36 -13.42 -18.18
N ALA A 91 28.50 -14.01 -17.79
CA ALA A 91 29.14 -13.73 -16.50
C ALA A 91 29.63 -12.27 -16.42
N LYS A 92 30.32 -11.78 -17.46
CA LYS A 92 30.83 -10.41 -17.55
C LYS A 92 29.71 -9.36 -17.41
N TYR A 93 28.59 -9.59 -18.08
CA TYR A 93 27.45 -8.67 -18.08
C TYR A 93 26.36 -9.03 -17.07
N ARG A 94 26.63 -9.99 -16.18
CA ARG A 94 25.73 -10.43 -15.09
C ARG A 94 24.31 -10.74 -15.57
N TYR A 95 24.20 -11.28 -16.79
CA TYR A 95 22.93 -11.64 -17.37
C TYR A 95 22.57 -13.06 -16.93
N SER A 96 21.61 -13.18 -16.02
CA SER A 96 21.18 -14.46 -15.47
C SER A 96 19.67 -14.68 -15.66
N ARG A 97 19.27 -15.95 -15.75
CA ARG A 97 17.86 -16.32 -15.77
C ARG A 97 17.14 -15.88 -14.50
N ALA A 98 17.76 -16.05 -13.33
CA ALA A 98 17.19 -15.64 -12.06
C ALA A 98 16.84 -14.15 -12.03
N ARG A 99 17.71 -13.31 -12.64
CA ARG A 99 17.46 -11.89 -12.80
C ARG A 99 16.24 -11.62 -13.69
N LEU A 100 16.11 -12.32 -14.82
CA LEU A 100 14.94 -12.18 -15.70
C LEU A 100 13.65 -12.61 -15.02
N GLU A 101 13.65 -13.76 -14.33
CA GLU A 101 12.50 -14.25 -13.57
C GLU A 101 12.09 -13.25 -12.48
N TRP A 102 13.06 -12.67 -11.79
CA TRP A 102 12.81 -11.60 -10.82
C TRP A 102 12.15 -10.38 -11.45
N LEU A 103 12.68 -9.89 -12.58
CA LEU A 103 12.10 -8.77 -13.31
C LEU A 103 10.68 -9.08 -13.83
N MET A 104 10.40 -10.34 -14.22
CA MET A 104 9.06 -10.76 -14.64
C MET A 104 8.05 -10.79 -13.48
N LEU A 105 8.49 -11.20 -12.30
CA LEU A 105 7.66 -11.14 -11.07
C LEU A 105 7.37 -9.69 -10.64
N ARG A 106 8.24 -8.75 -11.02
CA ARG A 106 8.20 -7.32 -10.67
C ARG A 106 7.79 -6.41 -11.82
N LEU A 107 7.21 -6.98 -12.88
CA LEU A 107 7.11 -6.33 -14.18
C LEU A 107 6.37 -4.99 -14.16
N GLU A 108 5.30 -4.88 -13.37
CA GLU A 108 4.56 -3.62 -13.18
C GLU A 108 5.47 -2.52 -12.63
N ARG A 109 6.09 -2.79 -11.48
CA ARG A 109 6.99 -1.86 -10.79
C ARG A 109 8.15 -1.43 -11.68
N VAL A 110 8.81 -2.41 -12.29
CA VAL A 110 9.92 -2.21 -13.24
C VAL A 110 9.49 -1.32 -14.41
N TYR A 111 8.31 -1.57 -14.97
CA TYR A 111 7.79 -0.80 -16.10
C TYR A 111 7.54 0.66 -15.73
N HIS A 112 6.90 0.93 -14.58
CA HIS A 112 6.58 2.29 -14.15
C HIS A 112 7.82 3.08 -13.74
N ILE A 113 8.76 2.47 -13.02
CA ILE A 113 10.02 3.12 -12.66
C ILE A 113 10.80 3.52 -13.92
N ARG A 114 10.88 2.63 -14.92
CA ARG A 114 11.52 2.97 -16.20
C ARG A 114 10.83 4.10 -16.93
N ASN A 115 9.51 4.10 -16.97
CA ASN A 115 8.77 5.20 -17.57
C ASN A 115 9.05 6.52 -16.86
N PHE A 116 9.09 6.52 -15.53
CA PHE A 116 9.49 7.70 -14.77
C PHE A 116 10.88 8.20 -15.19
N LEU A 117 11.88 7.32 -15.17
CA LEU A 117 13.26 7.67 -15.52
C LEU A 117 13.42 8.17 -16.96
N PHE A 118 12.79 7.50 -17.93
CA PHE A 118 12.86 7.94 -19.33
C PHE A 118 12.08 9.22 -19.58
N ARG A 119 11.02 9.48 -18.81
CA ARG A 119 10.30 10.75 -18.89
C ARG A 119 11.19 11.87 -18.38
N LEU A 120 11.88 11.70 -17.24
CA LEU A 120 12.90 12.66 -16.77
C LEU A 120 13.92 13.00 -17.86
N GLN A 121 14.41 12.01 -18.61
CA GLN A 121 15.39 12.25 -19.67
C GLN A 121 14.87 13.11 -20.84
N ARG A 122 13.55 13.14 -21.10
CA ARG A 122 12.95 13.86 -22.24
C ARG A 122 12.45 15.26 -21.89
N MET A 123 12.48 15.62 -20.62
CA MET A 123 12.05 16.94 -20.17
C MET A 123 13.05 17.98 -20.69
N ARG A 124 12.55 19.17 -21.05
CA ARG A 124 13.41 20.32 -21.44
C ARG A 124 13.97 20.96 -20.17
N TRP A 125 14.89 20.28 -19.53
CA TRP A 125 15.59 20.73 -18.32
C TRP A 125 17.07 20.38 -18.40
N GLU A 126 17.87 20.93 -17.48
CA GLU A 126 19.33 20.83 -17.55
C GLU A 126 19.88 19.44 -17.21
N TRP A 127 19.08 18.57 -16.58
CA TRP A 127 19.51 17.27 -16.08
C TRP A 127 19.36 16.14 -17.09
N THR A 128 20.41 15.35 -17.24
CA THR A 128 20.47 14.21 -18.16
C THR A 128 20.66 12.91 -17.40
N LEU A 129 19.88 11.87 -17.76
CA LEU A 129 20.00 10.55 -17.17
C LEU A 129 21.27 9.85 -17.66
N GLN A 130 22.20 9.59 -16.75
CA GLN A 130 23.53 9.03 -17.06
C GLN A 130 23.59 7.52 -16.85
N THR A 131 23.14 7.06 -15.68
CA THR A 131 23.07 5.63 -15.34
C THR A 131 21.80 5.35 -14.55
N TRP A 132 21.25 4.16 -14.68
CA TRP A 132 20.09 3.75 -13.91
C TRP A 132 19.94 2.23 -13.93
N ASP A 133 19.23 1.70 -12.94
CA ASP A 133 18.84 0.30 -12.88
C ASP A 133 17.56 0.14 -12.02
N VAL A 134 16.97 -1.04 -12.04
CA VAL A 134 15.69 -1.37 -11.38
C VAL A 134 15.83 -2.66 -10.58
N GLU A 135 15.13 -2.80 -9.46
CA GLU A 135 15.17 -4.00 -8.62
C GLU A 135 16.61 -4.41 -8.26
N VAL A 136 17.44 -3.45 -7.87
CA VAL A 136 18.85 -3.71 -7.58
C VAL A 136 19.08 -3.83 -6.09
N GLU A 137 19.97 -4.75 -5.72
CA GLU A 137 20.61 -4.69 -4.41
C GLU A 137 21.87 -3.83 -4.60
N ALA A 138 21.80 -2.58 -4.16
CA ALA A 138 22.91 -1.64 -4.26
C ALA A 138 23.84 -1.83 -3.06
N ARG A 139 25.14 -1.85 -3.31
CA ARG A 139 26.15 -1.70 -2.26
C ARG A 139 26.57 -0.25 -2.17
N PHE A 140 26.48 0.28 -0.96
CA PHE A 140 27.07 1.55 -0.58
C PHE A 140 28.33 1.26 0.24
N SER A 141 29.43 1.90 -0.13
CA SER A 141 30.69 1.91 0.61
C SER A 141 31.09 3.35 0.82
N THR A 142 31.85 3.59 1.88
CA THR A 142 32.41 4.91 2.19
C THR A 142 33.88 4.91 1.78
N GLU A 143 34.47 6.08 1.56
CA GLU A 143 35.93 6.16 1.30
C GLU A 143 36.74 5.73 2.53
N ASP A 144 36.22 5.96 3.72
CA ASP A 144 36.90 5.68 4.98
C ASP A 144 36.86 4.18 5.34
N ASP A 145 35.88 3.42 4.83
CA ASP A 145 35.81 1.95 4.96
C ASP A 145 35.34 1.28 3.65
N PRO A 146 36.24 1.15 2.65
CA PRO A 146 35.92 0.49 1.39
C PRO A 146 35.73 -1.03 1.53
N GLY A 147 36.04 -1.59 2.70
CA GLY A 147 35.86 -3.01 3.02
C GLY A 147 34.44 -3.35 3.46
N THR A 148 33.76 -2.40 4.11
CA THR A 148 32.39 -2.58 4.59
C THR A 148 31.37 -2.11 3.55
N TYR A 149 30.51 -3.03 3.13
CA TYR A 149 29.44 -2.74 2.20
C TYR A 149 28.10 -2.84 2.91
N TYR A 150 27.29 -1.81 2.72
CA TYR A 150 25.93 -1.80 3.19
C TYR A 150 24.98 -2.11 2.04
N PRO A 151 24.39 -3.33 2.00
CA PRO A 151 23.42 -3.66 0.98
C PRO A 151 22.12 -2.90 1.24
N ALA A 152 21.50 -2.38 0.18
CA ALA A 152 20.11 -1.95 0.23
C ALA A 152 19.39 -2.37 -1.06
N HIS A 153 18.20 -2.93 -0.91
CA HIS A 153 17.35 -3.21 -2.05
C HIS A 153 16.59 -1.95 -2.48
N LEU A 154 16.80 -1.53 -3.73
CA LEU A 154 16.19 -0.37 -4.34
C LEU A 154 15.35 -0.77 -5.56
N PRO A 155 14.03 -0.51 -5.55
CA PRO A 155 13.19 -0.75 -6.72
C PRO A 155 13.67 0.01 -7.97
N GLY A 156 14.20 1.22 -7.79
CA GLY A 156 14.88 1.98 -8.83
C GLY A 156 16.03 2.80 -8.27
N ILE A 157 17.07 2.98 -9.07
CA ILE A 157 18.15 3.92 -8.80
C ILE A 157 18.56 4.59 -10.10
N ALA A 158 18.90 5.87 -10.03
CA ALA A 158 19.36 6.63 -11.18
C ALA A 158 20.39 7.68 -10.78
N ARG A 159 21.28 8.02 -11.73
CA ARG A 159 22.17 9.17 -11.65
C ARG A 159 21.86 10.14 -12.76
N LEU A 160 21.67 11.39 -12.39
CA LEU A 160 21.45 12.52 -13.26
C LEU A 160 22.70 13.40 -13.27
N LYS A 161 23.00 14.02 -14.41
CA LYS A 161 24.06 15.03 -14.54
C LYS A 161 23.53 16.26 -15.26
N ASN A 162 23.73 17.45 -14.71
CA ASN A 162 23.32 18.69 -15.38
C ASN A 162 24.38 19.21 -16.37
N SER A 163 24.03 20.26 -17.11
CA SER A 163 24.93 20.95 -18.08
C SER A 163 26.19 21.51 -17.43
N GLN A 164 26.12 21.90 -16.16
CA GLN A 164 27.23 22.40 -15.35
C GLN A 164 28.12 21.29 -14.78
N GLY A 165 27.79 20.02 -15.05
CA GLY A 165 28.56 18.88 -14.62
C GLY A 165 28.25 18.38 -13.20
N ARG A 166 27.25 18.95 -12.53
CA ARG A 166 26.76 18.52 -11.21
C ARG A 166 26.00 17.20 -11.32
N TRP A 167 26.01 16.42 -10.24
CA TRP A 167 25.42 15.09 -10.20
C TRP A 167 24.36 14.98 -9.11
N VAL A 168 23.29 14.23 -9.39
CA VAL A 168 22.27 13.85 -8.40
C VAL A 168 22.02 12.36 -8.52
N THR A 169 21.89 11.68 -7.38
CA THR A 169 21.45 10.28 -7.33
C THR A 169 20.00 10.25 -6.84
N LEU A 170 19.14 9.56 -7.57
CA LEU A 170 17.76 9.30 -7.19
C LEU A 170 17.62 7.84 -6.75
N ALA A 171 16.99 7.60 -5.61
CA ALA A 171 16.46 6.30 -5.23
C ALA A 171 14.93 6.34 -5.41
N LEU A 172 14.36 5.37 -6.11
CA LEU A 172 12.94 5.36 -6.47
C LEU A 172 12.22 4.20 -5.82
N GLU A 173 11.10 4.53 -5.19
CA GLU A 173 10.14 3.61 -4.65
C GLU A 173 8.85 3.69 -5.47
N TYR A 174 8.34 2.55 -5.92
CA TYR A 174 7.03 2.49 -6.57
C TYR A 174 6.17 1.50 -5.79
N ASP A 175 5.20 2.05 -5.06
CA ASP A 175 4.33 1.28 -4.21
C ASP A 175 3.33 0.49 -5.05
N ALA A 176 3.54 -0.83 -5.14
CA ALA A 176 2.68 -1.77 -5.85
C ALA A 176 1.29 -1.95 -5.22
N ASN A 177 1.08 -1.43 -4.00
CA ASN A 177 -0.07 -1.71 -3.14
C ASN A 177 -0.28 -3.21 -2.86
N LEU A 178 0.82 -3.95 -2.66
CA LEU A 178 0.77 -5.40 -2.40
C LEU A 178 1.01 -5.75 -0.92
N MET A 179 1.58 -4.81 -0.16
CA MET A 179 1.86 -4.92 1.26
C MET A 179 1.58 -3.58 1.95
N PRO A 180 1.21 -3.58 3.24
CA PRO A 180 1.25 -2.40 4.09
C PRO A 180 2.62 -1.69 4.03
N VAL A 181 2.67 -0.35 4.10
CA VAL A 181 3.94 0.41 4.09
C VAL A 181 4.85 -0.04 5.23
N LYS A 182 4.26 -0.44 6.35
CA LYS A 182 5.00 -1.01 7.49
C LYS A 182 5.75 -2.29 7.15
N GLY A 183 5.27 -3.07 6.18
CA GLY A 183 6.02 -4.23 5.68
C GLY A 183 7.34 -3.86 5.02
N GLU A 184 7.43 -2.63 4.50
CA GLU A 184 8.66 -2.06 3.96
C GLU A 184 9.55 -1.44 5.06
N ARG A 185 9.05 -1.31 6.30
CA ARG A 185 9.76 -0.62 7.39
C ARG A 185 11.17 -1.13 7.60
N ALA A 186 11.39 -2.44 7.69
CA ALA A 186 12.72 -2.98 7.94
C ALA A 186 13.72 -2.57 6.84
N ARG A 187 13.27 -2.59 5.58
CA ARG A 187 14.08 -2.15 4.43
C ARG A 187 14.31 -0.64 4.44
N LEU A 188 13.28 0.15 4.75
CA LEU A 188 13.38 1.61 4.82
C LEU A 188 14.26 2.05 6.01
N GLU A 189 14.13 1.40 7.17
CA GLU A 189 15.01 1.57 8.33
C GLU A 189 16.46 1.24 7.99
N GLN A 190 16.70 0.14 7.29
CA GLN A 190 18.04 -0.21 6.83
C GLN A 190 18.62 0.90 5.95
N PHE A 191 17.84 1.45 5.03
CA PHE A 191 18.28 2.55 4.17
C PHE A 191 18.55 3.85 4.95
N ILE A 192 17.67 4.23 5.88
CA ILE A 192 17.86 5.42 6.72
C ILE A 192 19.06 5.26 7.66
N ARG A 193 19.32 4.06 8.17
CA ARG A 193 20.56 3.79 8.93
C ARG A 193 21.81 4.06 8.09
N LEU A 194 21.76 3.90 6.77
CA LEU A 194 22.89 4.27 5.92
C LEU A 194 23.12 5.77 5.94
N ILE A 195 22.06 6.58 5.90
CA ILE A 195 22.14 8.04 6.00
C ILE A 195 22.81 8.47 7.30
N THR A 196 22.57 7.75 8.39
CA THR A 196 23.11 8.10 9.71
C THR A 196 24.58 7.80 9.89
N LEU A 197 25.20 7.05 8.97
CA LEU A 197 26.64 6.81 9.08
C LEU A 197 27.36 8.15 8.81
N PRO A 198 28.34 8.54 9.64
CA PRO A 198 29.00 9.85 9.55
C PRO A 198 29.47 10.17 8.13
N ASP A 199 30.03 9.18 7.45
CA ASP A 199 30.53 9.31 6.09
C ASP A 199 29.42 9.66 5.09
N PHE A 200 28.19 9.16 5.24
CA PHE A 200 27.07 9.51 4.36
C PHE A 200 26.34 10.79 4.77
N ASN A 201 26.65 11.34 5.94
CA ASN A 201 26.05 12.56 6.49
C ASN A 201 26.98 13.78 6.42
N ASP A 202 28.15 13.64 5.78
CA ASP A 202 29.03 14.78 5.51
C ASP A 202 28.58 15.47 4.21
N PRO A 203 27.90 16.63 4.30
CA PRO A 203 27.35 17.32 3.14
C PRO A 203 28.44 17.78 2.16
N ASP A 204 29.69 17.89 2.61
CA ASP A 204 30.82 18.29 1.78
C ASP A 204 31.46 17.08 1.05
N LYS A 205 31.22 15.85 1.54
CA LYS A 205 31.78 14.61 0.96
C LYS A 205 30.78 13.73 0.21
N TYR A 206 29.52 13.65 0.65
CA TYR A 206 28.56 12.74 0.04
C TYR A 206 27.15 13.29 0.12
N LEU A 207 26.46 13.25 -1.02
CA LEU A 207 25.02 13.48 -1.03
C LEU A 207 24.31 12.14 -1.14
N PHE A 208 23.61 11.81 -0.06
CA PHE A 208 22.75 10.66 -0.01
C PHE A 208 21.68 10.75 -1.11
N PRO A 209 21.26 9.63 -1.72
CA PRO A 209 20.27 9.68 -2.80
C PRO A 209 18.97 10.39 -2.38
N ILE A 210 18.48 11.29 -3.24
CA ILE A 210 17.14 11.88 -3.11
C ILE A 210 16.14 10.75 -3.26
N TRP A 211 15.20 10.65 -2.32
CA TRP A 211 14.18 9.62 -2.36
C TRP A 211 12.95 10.09 -3.12
N VAL A 212 12.49 9.30 -4.07
CA VAL A 212 11.28 9.55 -4.86
C VAL A 212 10.30 8.42 -4.60
N ILE A 213 9.20 8.72 -3.91
CA ILE A 213 8.17 7.76 -3.54
C ILE A 213 6.93 7.98 -4.40
N VAL A 214 6.65 7.03 -5.27
CA VAL A 214 5.40 6.95 -6.03
C VAL A 214 4.42 6.06 -5.25
N ALA A 215 3.61 6.70 -4.41
CA ALA A 215 2.61 6.04 -3.59
C ALA A 215 1.40 5.59 -4.44
N ALA A 216 0.76 4.49 -4.06
CA ALA A 216 -0.38 3.99 -4.81
C ALA A 216 -1.60 4.93 -4.79
N ASN A 217 -1.80 5.63 -3.67
CA ASN A 217 -2.84 6.63 -3.45
C ASN A 217 -2.41 7.59 -2.31
N ARG A 218 -3.26 8.56 -1.98
CA ARG A 218 -2.98 9.61 -0.97
C ARG A 218 -2.78 9.09 0.44
N GLU A 219 -3.47 8.01 0.82
CA GLU A 219 -3.27 7.40 2.14
C GLU A 219 -1.90 6.76 2.22
N ARG A 220 -1.55 5.96 1.22
CA ARG A 220 -0.23 5.32 1.13
C ARG A 220 0.89 6.35 1.17
N GLU A 221 0.70 7.48 0.50
CA GLU A 221 1.60 8.62 0.54
C GLU A 221 1.82 9.12 1.98
N ARG A 222 0.72 9.37 2.71
CA ARG A 222 0.75 9.79 4.12
C ARG A 222 1.42 8.74 5.00
N GLU A 223 1.19 7.46 4.76
CA GLU A 223 1.84 6.38 5.51
C GLU A 223 3.35 6.35 5.33
N TYR A 224 3.85 6.55 4.09
CA TYR A 224 5.29 6.66 3.85
C TYR A 224 5.86 7.89 4.56
N HIS A 225 5.19 9.04 4.46
CA HIS A 225 5.60 10.25 5.15
C HIS A 225 5.67 10.08 6.67
N ASP A 226 4.61 9.56 7.30
CA ASP A 226 4.56 9.31 8.74
C ASP A 226 5.66 8.35 9.19
N LEU A 227 5.92 7.30 8.39
CA LEU A 227 7.00 6.36 8.66
C LEU A 227 8.35 7.06 8.59
N LEU A 228 8.60 7.86 7.55
CA LEU A 228 9.86 8.58 7.40
C LEU A 228 10.07 9.58 8.53
N LEU A 229 9.07 10.39 8.88
CA LEU A 229 9.12 11.29 10.04
C LEU A 229 9.43 10.55 11.34
N HIS A 230 8.81 9.39 11.56
CA HIS A 230 9.09 8.58 12.75
C HIS A 230 10.54 8.10 12.76
N LEU A 231 11.05 7.64 11.62
CA LEU A 231 12.43 7.18 11.50
C LEU A 231 13.42 8.34 11.66
N GLY A 232 13.16 9.47 11.03
CA GLY A 232 13.94 10.70 11.15
C GLY A 232 14.02 11.24 12.56
N LYS A 233 12.94 11.17 13.35
CA LYS A 233 12.95 11.53 14.78
C LYS A 233 13.88 10.64 15.61
N ARG A 234 14.06 9.38 15.23
CA ARG A 234 14.96 8.45 15.95
C ARG A 234 16.41 8.65 15.55
N THR A 235 16.66 9.06 14.32
CA THR A 235 17.99 9.22 13.75
C THR A 235 18.54 10.64 13.77
N GLY A 236 17.66 11.63 13.96
CA GLY A 236 17.98 13.06 13.81
C GLY A 236 18.10 13.53 12.35
N LEU A 237 17.91 12.64 11.38
CA LEU A 237 18.14 12.91 9.95
C LEU A 237 16.99 12.35 9.11
N LEU A 238 16.47 13.19 8.21
CA LEU A 238 15.50 12.79 7.19
C LEU A 238 16.17 12.82 5.82
N PRO A 239 16.07 11.75 5.00
CA PRO A 239 16.42 11.86 3.60
C PRO A 239 15.52 12.88 2.95
N TRP A 240 16.09 13.69 2.08
CA TRP A 240 15.28 14.54 1.22
C TRP A 240 14.39 13.68 0.34
N THR A 241 13.09 13.81 0.56
CA THR A 241 12.10 12.88 -0.01
C THR A 241 11.00 13.65 -0.72
N PHE A 242 10.71 13.20 -1.94
CA PHE A 242 9.59 13.65 -2.74
C PHE A 242 8.53 12.56 -2.81
N PHE A 243 7.28 12.96 -2.61
CA PHE A 243 6.13 12.08 -2.67
C PHE A 243 5.21 12.49 -3.82
N ILE A 244 4.70 11.49 -4.54
CA ILE A 244 3.67 11.66 -5.55
C ILE A 244 2.74 10.46 -5.54
N THR A 245 1.46 10.67 -5.85
CA THR A 245 0.52 9.56 -6.05
C THR A 245 0.57 9.06 -7.50
N ARG A 246 0.18 7.80 -7.74
CA ARG A 246 0.03 7.29 -9.12
C ARG A 246 -0.94 8.10 -9.99
N GLU A 247 -1.96 8.70 -9.38
CA GLU A 247 -2.93 9.57 -10.06
C GLU A 247 -2.24 10.83 -10.58
N HIS A 248 -1.49 11.52 -9.72
CA HIS A 248 -0.75 12.74 -10.08
C HIS A 248 0.48 12.49 -10.95
N LEU A 249 1.01 11.27 -10.95
CA LEU A 249 2.11 10.88 -11.83
C LEU A 249 1.78 11.07 -13.32
N ALA A 250 0.52 10.91 -13.71
CA ALA A 250 0.08 11.18 -15.08
C ALA A 250 0.23 12.67 -15.42
N THR A 251 -0.16 13.57 -14.51
CA THR A 251 0.02 15.02 -14.64
C THR A 251 1.49 15.38 -14.76
N PHE A 252 2.35 14.78 -13.94
CA PHE A 252 3.80 14.98 -14.03
C PHE A 252 4.38 14.56 -15.40
N TYR A 253 3.85 13.49 -16.00
CA TYR A 253 4.29 13.06 -17.33
C TYR A 253 3.88 13.99 -18.46
N THR A 254 2.82 14.78 -18.28
CA THR A 254 2.38 15.81 -19.23
C THR A 254 3.04 17.16 -18.97
N ASP A 255 3.18 17.53 -17.70
CA ASP A 255 3.76 18.78 -17.23
C ASP A 255 4.71 18.50 -16.05
N PRO A 256 6.02 18.39 -16.32
CA PRO A 256 7.03 18.15 -15.29
C PRO A 256 7.20 19.27 -14.27
N THR A 257 6.78 20.49 -14.61
CA THR A 257 6.87 21.67 -13.75
C THR A 257 5.66 21.81 -12.84
N SER A 258 4.66 20.92 -12.99
CA SER A 258 3.47 20.93 -12.16
C SER A 258 3.81 20.74 -10.68
N GLU A 259 3.18 21.58 -9.87
CA GLU A 259 3.23 21.51 -8.41
C GLU A 259 2.33 20.38 -7.93
N VAL A 260 2.79 19.14 -8.09
CA VAL A 260 2.03 17.93 -7.71
C VAL A 260 2.78 17.05 -6.70
N TRP A 261 3.96 17.51 -6.26
CA TRP A 261 4.82 16.77 -5.35
C TRP A 261 4.65 17.30 -3.94
N ASN A 262 4.58 16.42 -2.95
CA ASN A 262 4.83 16.83 -1.58
C ASN A 262 6.30 16.58 -1.22
N THR A 263 6.81 17.36 -0.29
CA THR A 263 8.09 17.11 0.38
C THR A 263 7.86 16.90 1.87
N ASP A 264 8.87 16.37 2.54
CA ASP A 264 8.92 16.31 4.00
C ASP A 264 8.88 17.70 4.66
N SER A 265 9.46 18.72 4.01
CA SER A 265 9.51 20.10 4.51
C SER A 265 8.24 20.92 4.29
N ALA A 266 7.43 20.60 3.28
CA ALA A 266 6.23 21.36 2.89
C ALA A 266 4.95 20.52 3.02
N TRP A 267 4.97 19.47 3.86
CA TRP A 267 3.84 18.57 3.97
C TRP A 267 2.61 19.28 4.54
N GLY A 268 1.59 19.48 3.69
CA GLY A 268 0.35 20.17 4.04
C GLY A 268 0.34 21.67 3.70
N ASP A 269 1.49 22.26 3.38
CA ASP A 269 1.62 23.69 3.02
C ASP A 269 1.43 23.95 1.52
N GLY A 270 1.27 22.89 0.73
CA GLY A 270 1.09 22.95 -0.71
C GLY A 270 1.93 21.89 -1.43
N CYS A 271 1.60 21.64 -2.70
CA CYS A 271 2.46 20.84 -3.55
C CYS A 271 3.57 21.73 -4.14
N VAL A 272 4.71 21.13 -4.50
CA VAL A 272 5.88 21.80 -5.07
C VAL A 272 6.25 21.22 -6.43
N SER A 273 7.04 21.97 -7.19
CA SER A 273 7.68 21.50 -8.41
C SER A 273 8.93 20.69 -8.06
N PHE A 274 8.98 19.43 -8.52
CA PHE A 274 10.13 18.54 -8.33
C PHE A 274 11.40 19.09 -8.98
N LEU A 275 11.28 19.70 -10.16
CA LEU A 275 12.43 20.18 -10.92
C LEU A 275 13.04 21.43 -10.25
N ASP A 276 12.21 22.36 -9.80
CA ASP A 276 12.68 23.62 -9.20
C ASP A 276 13.40 23.36 -7.88
N GLN A 277 12.89 22.42 -7.09
CA GLN A 277 13.51 22.01 -5.83
C GLN A 277 14.88 21.35 -6.08
N ILE A 278 14.98 20.43 -7.05
CA ILE A 278 16.26 19.78 -7.39
C ILE A 278 17.32 20.78 -7.89
N ILE A 279 16.92 21.82 -8.63
CA ILE A 279 17.85 22.88 -9.05
C ILE A 279 18.36 23.68 -7.83
N GLY A 280 17.53 23.86 -6.80
CA GLY A 280 17.96 24.46 -5.53
C GLY A 280 19.01 23.64 -4.77
N ALA A 281 19.09 22.33 -5.01
CA ALA A 281 20.01 21.40 -4.35
C ALA A 281 21.49 21.54 -4.73
N GLU A 282 21.78 22.35 -5.74
CA GLU A 282 23.02 22.28 -6.51
C GLU A 282 24.31 22.69 -5.77
N LYS A 283 24.24 23.09 -4.50
CA LYS A 283 25.35 23.76 -3.80
C LYS A 283 26.49 22.86 -3.31
N GLN A 284 26.34 21.54 -3.23
CA GLN A 284 27.37 20.63 -2.73
C GLN A 284 27.21 19.28 -3.41
N THR A 285 28.25 18.62 -3.93
CA THR A 285 28.22 17.15 -4.15
C THR A 285 29.59 16.56 -4.50
N ASN A 286 30.04 15.60 -3.70
CA ASN A 286 30.90 14.49 -4.12
C ASN A 286 30.06 13.19 -4.17
N LEU A 287 30.42 12.27 -5.07
CA LEU A 287 29.58 11.16 -5.54
C LEU A 287 29.61 9.93 -4.61
N ILE A 288 28.47 9.46 -4.10
CA ILE A 288 28.39 8.08 -3.57
C ILE A 288 28.43 7.09 -4.73
N ALA A 289 29.56 6.40 -4.91
CA ALA A 289 29.64 5.26 -5.81
C ALA A 289 28.70 4.15 -5.34
N TRP A 290 27.85 3.66 -6.24
CA TRP A 290 27.05 2.46 -5.99
C TRP A 290 27.40 1.41 -7.03
N GLN A 291 27.34 0.15 -6.61
CA GLN A 291 27.49 -0.99 -7.50
C GLN A 291 26.28 -1.90 -7.32
N ALA A 292 25.65 -2.28 -8.44
CA ALA A 292 24.67 -3.36 -8.41
C ALA A 292 25.36 -4.63 -7.90
N LEU A 293 24.75 -5.35 -6.97
CA LEU A 293 25.22 -6.66 -6.56
C LEU A 293 24.96 -7.71 -7.65
N PRO A 294 25.91 -8.63 -7.89
CA PRO A 294 25.59 -9.83 -8.62
C PRO A 294 24.46 -10.57 -7.87
N THR A 295 23.39 -10.91 -8.58
CA THR A 295 22.46 -11.92 -8.05
C THR A 295 23.24 -13.24 -8.04
N HIS A 296 23.70 -13.67 -6.86
CA HIS A 296 24.55 -14.84 -6.67
C HIS A 296 23.84 -16.13 -7.13
N GLN A 297 23.94 -16.49 -8.41
CA GLN A 297 23.68 -17.83 -8.92
C GLN A 297 24.63 -18.13 -10.08
N SER A 298 25.31 -19.28 -10.03
CA SER A 298 26.11 -19.79 -11.14
C SER A 298 25.20 -20.06 -12.32
N VAL A 299 25.53 -19.48 -13.48
CA VAL A 299 24.73 -19.64 -14.70
C VAL A 299 25.16 -20.94 -15.38
N ASN A 300 24.26 -21.93 -15.44
CA ASN A 300 24.41 -23.07 -16.35
C ASN A 300 23.79 -22.71 -17.71
N GLU A 301 24.54 -22.84 -18.80
CA GLU A 301 24.09 -22.45 -20.16
C GLU A 301 22.77 -23.11 -20.58
N LYS A 302 22.52 -24.35 -20.14
CA LYS A 302 21.26 -25.08 -20.42
C LYS A 302 20.03 -24.45 -19.76
N GLN A 303 20.21 -23.52 -18.84
CA GLN A 303 19.10 -22.91 -18.12
C GLN A 303 18.52 -21.66 -18.80
N LEU A 304 19.08 -21.11 -19.88
CA LEU A 304 18.64 -19.80 -20.42
C LEU A 304 17.43 -19.84 -21.37
N GLU A 305 16.87 -21.00 -21.67
CA GLU A 305 15.72 -21.10 -22.58
C GLU A 305 14.45 -20.49 -21.98
N LEU A 306 14.22 -19.20 -22.26
CA LEU A 306 12.99 -18.48 -21.89
C LEU A 306 11.74 -19.02 -22.60
N GLU A 307 11.91 -19.66 -23.77
CA GLU A 307 10.81 -20.32 -24.48
C GLU A 307 10.17 -21.42 -23.63
N SER A 308 10.95 -22.04 -22.73
CA SER A 308 10.46 -23.03 -21.77
C SER A 308 9.69 -22.44 -20.56
N LEU A 309 9.62 -21.11 -20.41
CA LEU A 309 8.67 -20.45 -19.49
C LEU A 309 7.25 -20.46 -20.05
N ALA A 310 7.09 -20.66 -21.36
CA ALA A 310 5.81 -20.78 -22.00
C ALA A 310 5.38 -22.26 -22.02
N PHE A 311 4.29 -22.58 -21.31
CA PHE A 311 3.45 -23.78 -21.49
C PHE A 311 3.88 -25.13 -20.88
N GLY A 312 4.87 -25.19 -19.98
CA GLY A 312 5.14 -26.40 -19.17
C GLY A 312 4.63 -26.27 -17.74
N VAL A 313 3.49 -26.88 -17.39
CA VAL A 313 2.96 -26.87 -16.01
C VAL A 313 3.64 -27.96 -15.18
N SER A 314 4.89 -27.71 -14.78
CA SER A 314 5.45 -28.39 -13.60
C SER A 314 5.05 -27.59 -12.37
N LEU A 315 4.40 -28.23 -11.39
CA LEU A 315 3.82 -27.59 -10.21
C LEU A 315 4.84 -27.43 -9.08
N THR A 316 6.05 -26.95 -9.37
CA THR A 316 7.01 -26.64 -8.30
C THR A 316 6.81 -25.21 -7.81
N HIS A 317 7.05 -24.93 -6.52
CA HIS A 317 7.03 -23.56 -5.96
C HIS A 317 8.28 -22.74 -6.39
N SER A 318 8.81 -23.03 -7.57
CA SER A 318 10.02 -22.39 -8.08
C SER A 318 9.73 -20.97 -8.57
N ARG A 319 10.72 -20.07 -8.52
CA ARG A 319 10.60 -18.70 -9.07
C ARG A 319 10.23 -18.71 -10.55
N ARG A 320 10.75 -19.69 -11.29
CA ARG A 320 10.43 -19.98 -12.68
C ARG A 320 8.93 -20.17 -12.88
N ASP A 321 8.31 -21.05 -12.11
CA ASP A 321 6.90 -21.40 -12.28
C ASP A 321 6.00 -20.22 -11.89
N LEU A 322 6.39 -19.46 -10.86
CA LEU A 322 5.69 -18.22 -10.48
C LEU A 322 5.82 -17.12 -11.55
N ALA A 323 6.98 -16.98 -12.20
CA ALA A 323 7.17 -16.04 -13.29
C ALA A 323 6.32 -16.44 -14.52
N ALA A 324 6.36 -17.71 -14.91
CA ALA A 324 5.53 -18.25 -15.99
C ALA A 324 4.03 -18.05 -15.71
N LEU A 325 3.60 -18.28 -14.46
CA LEU A 325 2.23 -18.05 -14.03
C LEU A 325 1.85 -16.56 -14.11
N THR A 326 2.72 -15.67 -13.64
CA THR A 326 2.53 -14.21 -13.72
C THR A 326 2.28 -13.73 -15.15
N LEU A 327 2.99 -14.30 -16.12
CA LEU A 327 2.83 -13.97 -17.55
C LEU A 327 1.57 -14.61 -18.16
N SER A 328 1.10 -15.72 -17.60
CA SER A 328 -0.09 -16.44 -18.08
C SER A 328 -1.39 -15.77 -17.64
N LEU A 329 -1.42 -15.15 -16.46
CA LEU A 329 -2.59 -14.46 -15.92
C LEU A 329 -2.99 -13.22 -16.72
N TYR A 330 -4.29 -13.03 -16.94
CA TYR A 330 -4.81 -11.81 -17.52
C TYR A 330 -4.80 -10.65 -16.50
N ALA A 331 -4.89 -9.42 -17.00
CA ALA A 331 -4.94 -8.22 -16.17
C ALA A 331 -6.04 -8.28 -15.10
N LEU A 332 -7.22 -8.78 -15.47
CA LEU A 332 -8.34 -8.96 -14.53
C LEU A 332 -8.07 -10.08 -13.52
N ASP A 333 -7.39 -11.16 -13.91
CA ASP A 333 -7.04 -12.26 -13.01
C ASP A 333 -6.14 -11.78 -11.86
N LYS A 334 -5.16 -10.92 -12.18
CA LYS A 334 -4.27 -10.32 -11.19
C LYS A 334 -5.03 -9.44 -10.21
N LYS A 335 -5.95 -8.59 -10.70
CA LYS A 335 -6.81 -7.74 -9.87
C LYS A 335 -7.75 -8.56 -8.98
N VAL A 336 -8.39 -9.59 -9.51
CA VAL A 336 -9.27 -10.47 -8.73
C VAL A 336 -8.48 -11.20 -7.65
N LEU A 337 -7.27 -11.63 -7.95
CA LEU A 337 -6.39 -12.26 -6.96
C LEU A 337 -6.04 -11.31 -5.81
N THR A 338 -5.70 -10.04 -6.11
CA THR A 338 -5.44 -9.04 -5.05
C THR A 338 -6.71 -8.71 -4.27
N TRP A 339 -7.88 -8.56 -4.92
CA TRP A 339 -9.13 -8.32 -4.19
C TRP A 339 -9.53 -9.48 -3.27
N ILE A 340 -9.26 -10.73 -3.66
CA ILE A 340 -9.50 -11.89 -2.77
C ILE A 340 -8.49 -11.90 -1.60
N ALA A 341 -7.27 -11.40 -1.83
CA ALA A 341 -6.28 -11.24 -0.77
C ALA A 341 -6.72 -10.18 0.25
N ASP A 342 -7.17 -9.03 -0.25
CA ASP A 342 -7.58 -7.88 0.56
C ASP A 342 -8.93 -8.13 1.26
N HIS A 343 -9.84 -8.84 0.57
CA HIS A 343 -11.21 -9.12 1.03
C HIS A 343 -11.57 -10.62 0.84
N PRO A 344 -11.07 -11.51 1.71
CA PRO A 344 -11.33 -12.95 1.59
C PRO A 344 -12.79 -13.28 1.90
N LEU A 345 -13.29 -14.41 1.37
CA LEU A 345 -14.68 -14.86 1.55
C LEU A 345 -15.73 -13.95 0.86
N LEU A 346 -15.33 -13.22 -0.18
CA LEU A 346 -16.29 -12.63 -1.10
C LEU A 346 -16.74 -13.63 -2.17
N ASP A 347 -17.98 -13.50 -2.61
CA ASP A 347 -18.49 -14.21 -3.78
C ASP A 347 -18.22 -13.44 -5.09
N ALA A 348 -18.61 -14.04 -6.22
CA ALA A 348 -18.35 -13.45 -7.53
C ALA A 348 -19.18 -12.18 -7.82
N ILE A 349 -20.35 -12.01 -7.20
CA ILE A 349 -21.21 -10.83 -7.36
C ILE A 349 -20.65 -9.67 -6.53
N GLU A 350 -20.21 -9.97 -5.31
CA GLU A 350 -19.58 -9.02 -4.41
C GLU A 350 -18.24 -8.51 -4.98
N LEU A 351 -17.38 -9.40 -5.46
CA LEU A 351 -16.14 -9.02 -6.17
C LEU A 351 -16.44 -8.17 -7.43
N ALA A 352 -17.55 -8.45 -8.12
CA ALA A 352 -17.99 -7.66 -9.27
C ALA A 352 -18.45 -6.26 -8.86
N SER A 353 -19.07 -6.14 -7.69
CA SER A 353 -19.41 -4.86 -7.08
C SER A 353 -18.14 -4.06 -6.81
N ILE A 354 -17.10 -4.64 -6.19
CA ILE A 354 -15.80 -3.96 -5.98
C ILE A 354 -15.22 -3.48 -7.31
N ALA A 355 -15.15 -4.40 -8.28
CA ALA A 355 -14.56 -4.16 -9.59
C ALA A 355 -15.29 -3.11 -10.44
N GLN A 356 -16.57 -2.84 -10.16
CA GLN A 356 -17.48 -2.11 -11.06
C GLN A 356 -17.55 -2.79 -12.44
N MET A 357 -17.66 -4.11 -12.45
CA MET A 357 -17.68 -4.91 -13.68
C MET A 357 -18.84 -5.92 -13.67
N PRO A 358 -19.26 -6.43 -14.83
CA PRO A 358 -20.24 -7.51 -14.88
C PRO A 358 -19.73 -8.77 -14.16
N ALA A 359 -20.57 -9.39 -13.31
CA ALA A 359 -20.24 -10.61 -12.59
C ALA A 359 -19.80 -11.77 -13.49
N ARG A 360 -20.25 -11.80 -14.75
CA ARG A 360 -19.80 -12.78 -15.76
C ARG A 360 -18.29 -12.71 -16.01
N SER A 361 -17.71 -11.52 -16.06
CA SER A 361 -16.27 -11.31 -16.27
C SER A 361 -15.46 -11.78 -15.07
N ILE A 362 -15.94 -11.48 -13.86
CA ILE A 362 -15.34 -11.93 -12.60
C ILE A 362 -15.41 -13.44 -12.47
N ARG A 363 -16.54 -14.08 -12.77
CA ARG A 363 -16.68 -15.55 -12.77
C ARG A 363 -15.68 -16.22 -13.71
N ARG A 364 -15.48 -15.70 -14.92
CA ARG A 364 -14.47 -16.24 -15.86
C ARG A 364 -13.06 -16.14 -15.28
N SER A 365 -12.74 -15.03 -14.62
CA SER A 365 -11.45 -14.83 -13.94
C SER A 365 -11.26 -15.82 -12.80
N ILE A 366 -12.28 -15.97 -11.94
CA ILE A 366 -12.30 -16.93 -10.84
C ILE A 366 -12.10 -18.36 -11.34
N THR A 367 -12.82 -18.79 -12.39
CA THR A 367 -12.67 -20.12 -12.97
C THR A 367 -11.23 -20.38 -13.41
N ARG A 368 -10.59 -19.41 -14.08
CA ARG A 368 -9.17 -19.53 -14.44
C ARG A 368 -8.28 -19.61 -13.20
N LEU A 369 -8.45 -18.72 -12.24
CA LEU A 369 -7.66 -18.70 -11.00
C LEU A 369 -7.77 -20.04 -10.23
N GLN A 370 -8.95 -20.64 -10.20
CA GLN A 370 -9.16 -21.98 -9.62
C GLN A 370 -8.46 -23.07 -10.44
N GLN A 371 -8.55 -23.04 -11.78
CA GLN A 371 -7.84 -23.97 -12.66
C GLN A 371 -6.32 -23.91 -12.48
N TRP A 372 -5.78 -22.72 -12.21
CA TRP A 372 -4.38 -22.52 -11.89
C TRP A 372 -3.99 -22.92 -10.45
N GLY A 373 -4.98 -23.27 -9.63
CA GLY A 373 -4.82 -23.58 -8.21
C GLY A 373 -4.33 -22.38 -7.41
N LEU A 374 -4.79 -21.16 -7.75
CA LEU A 374 -4.42 -19.93 -7.05
C LEU A 374 -5.43 -19.53 -5.98
N ILE A 375 -6.69 -19.93 -6.13
CA ILE A 375 -7.76 -19.67 -5.17
C ILE A 375 -8.58 -20.92 -4.94
N ASP A 376 -9.15 -21.02 -3.75
CA ASP A 376 -10.06 -22.09 -3.35
C ASP A 376 -11.47 -21.54 -3.17
N ALA A 377 -12.47 -22.38 -3.45
CA ALA A 377 -13.87 -22.05 -3.20
C ALA A 377 -14.37 -22.73 -1.93
N TYR A 378 -14.99 -21.95 -1.07
CA TYR A 378 -15.62 -22.40 0.16
C TYR A 378 -17.12 -22.15 0.07
N ALA A 379 -17.90 -23.17 0.47
CA ALA A 379 -19.36 -23.09 0.53
C ALA A 379 -19.81 -23.30 1.97
N GLN A 380 -20.70 -22.45 2.45
CA GLN A 380 -21.28 -22.59 3.78
C GLN A 380 -22.20 -23.82 3.82
N ARG A 381 -22.05 -24.69 4.83
CA ARG A 381 -22.78 -25.97 4.93
C ARG A 381 -24.30 -25.82 5.18
N ARG A 382 -24.77 -24.67 5.68
CA ARG A 382 -26.12 -24.56 6.31
C ARG A 382 -27.16 -23.67 5.61
N ALA A 383 -26.80 -22.76 4.72
CA ALA A 383 -27.77 -21.92 4.02
C ALA A 383 -27.21 -21.49 2.67
N ASN A 384 -27.92 -21.79 1.57
CA ASN A 384 -27.62 -21.44 0.17
C ASN A 384 -26.15 -21.55 -0.27
N ARG A 385 -25.87 -22.42 -1.26
CA ARG A 385 -24.54 -22.76 -1.83
C ARG A 385 -23.79 -21.57 -2.49
N VAL A 386 -23.72 -20.40 -1.88
CA VAL A 386 -22.91 -19.27 -2.31
C VAL A 386 -21.45 -19.66 -2.12
N ARG A 387 -20.74 -19.77 -3.24
CA ARG A 387 -19.30 -20.03 -3.24
C ARG A 387 -18.57 -18.72 -3.01
N CYS A 388 -17.87 -18.65 -1.89
CA CYS A 388 -16.95 -17.55 -1.61
C CYS A 388 -15.52 -18.02 -1.82
N TYR A 389 -14.60 -17.09 -2.05
CA TYR A 389 -13.25 -17.42 -2.49
C TYR A 389 -12.19 -16.95 -1.49
N VAL A 390 -11.13 -17.74 -1.35
CA VAL A 390 -9.91 -17.40 -0.59
C VAL A 390 -8.68 -17.72 -1.42
N LEU A 391 -7.53 -17.16 -1.03
CA LEU A 391 -6.27 -17.59 -1.62
C LEU A 391 -5.95 -19.03 -1.20
N SER A 392 -5.51 -19.82 -2.18
CA SER A 392 -4.78 -21.07 -1.92
C SER A 392 -3.35 -20.75 -1.46
N GLU A 393 -2.62 -21.76 -0.98
CA GLU A 393 -1.18 -21.60 -0.66
C GLU A 393 -0.40 -21.03 -1.85
N LYS A 394 -0.57 -21.59 -3.06
CA LYS A 394 0.10 -21.14 -4.28
C LYS A 394 -0.27 -19.69 -4.66
N GLY A 395 -1.49 -19.27 -4.36
CA GLY A 395 -1.92 -17.88 -4.46
C GLY A 395 -1.09 -16.95 -3.58
N VAL A 396 -0.85 -17.36 -2.33
CA VAL A 396 -0.01 -16.62 -1.38
C VAL A 396 1.45 -16.59 -1.82
N TRP A 397 2.01 -17.70 -2.32
CA TRP A 397 3.35 -17.75 -2.91
C TRP A 397 3.50 -16.72 -4.03
N LEU A 398 2.53 -16.66 -4.95
CA LEU A 398 2.57 -15.74 -6.07
C LEU A 398 2.52 -14.27 -5.60
N LEU A 399 1.64 -13.92 -4.66
CA LEU A 399 1.56 -12.56 -4.13
C LEU A 399 2.80 -12.19 -3.32
N THR A 400 3.36 -13.11 -2.52
CA THR A 400 4.65 -12.94 -1.82
C THR A 400 5.75 -12.60 -2.81
N ALA A 401 5.79 -13.33 -3.93
CA ALA A 401 6.73 -13.11 -5.00
C ALA A 401 6.50 -11.74 -5.69
N TRP A 402 5.25 -11.31 -5.94
CA TRP A 402 4.91 -9.98 -6.49
C TRP A 402 5.16 -8.81 -5.54
N ALA A 403 5.16 -9.06 -4.24
CA ALA A 403 5.37 -8.05 -3.20
C ALA A 403 6.83 -7.64 -3.02
N GLY A 404 7.74 -8.60 -2.89
CA GLY A 404 9.14 -8.25 -2.59
C GLY A 404 9.95 -9.42 -2.10
N LEU A 405 9.25 -10.43 -1.61
CA LEU A 405 9.75 -11.28 -0.54
C LEU A 405 10.18 -12.67 -1.04
N GLY A 406 10.11 -12.89 -2.35
CA GLY A 406 10.49 -14.15 -2.97
C GLY A 406 9.67 -15.32 -2.41
N THR A 407 10.30 -16.14 -1.56
CA THR A 407 9.71 -17.34 -0.94
C THR A 407 9.37 -17.14 0.54
N ALA A 408 9.55 -15.93 1.09
CA ALA A 408 9.32 -15.63 2.51
C ALA A 408 7.83 -15.41 2.83
N ILE A 409 7.02 -16.45 2.63
CA ILE A 409 5.56 -16.41 2.82
C ILE A 409 5.16 -16.08 4.24
N LYS A 410 5.86 -16.63 5.24
CA LYS A 410 5.57 -16.36 6.65
C LYS A 410 5.71 -14.87 6.94
N THR A 411 6.75 -14.24 6.39
CA THR A 411 6.95 -12.79 6.47
C THR A 411 5.82 -12.06 5.75
N TYR A 412 5.46 -12.45 4.53
CA TYR A 412 4.34 -11.83 3.81
C TYR A 412 3.02 -11.93 4.58
N ALA A 413 2.68 -13.13 5.06
CA ALA A 413 1.48 -13.40 5.84
C ALA A 413 1.46 -12.57 7.13
N HIS A 414 2.56 -12.54 7.88
CA HIS A 414 2.71 -11.69 9.07
C HIS A 414 2.50 -10.21 8.74
N LEU A 415 3.11 -9.71 7.67
CA LEU A 415 2.96 -8.33 7.21
C LEU A 415 1.56 -7.99 6.68
N ARG A 416 0.72 -9.00 6.38
CA ARG A 416 -0.70 -8.84 6.04
C ARG A 416 -1.63 -9.11 7.23
N GLY A 417 -1.08 -9.43 8.42
CA GLY A 417 -1.85 -9.77 9.61
C GLY A 417 -2.41 -11.20 9.57
N TRP A 418 -1.99 -12.02 8.61
CA TRP A 418 -2.43 -13.40 8.42
C TRP A 418 -1.61 -14.39 9.25
N GLU A 419 -1.21 -14.06 10.49
CA GLU A 419 -0.32 -14.91 11.31
C GLU A 419 -0.88 -16.31 11.57
N GLN A 420 -2.21 -16.43 11.71
CA GLN A 420 -2.89 -17.72 11.82
C GLN A 420 -3.26 -18.35 10.46
N GLY A 421 -2.80 -17.73 9.37
CA GLY A 421 -3.15 -18.03 7.99
C GLY A 421 -4.62 -17.74 7.66
N PHE A 422 -4.98 -17.98 6.40
CA PHE A 422 -6.39 -17.94 5.96
C PHE A 422 -7.28 -18.93 6.74
N GLY A 423 -6.70 -19.96 7.36
CA GLY A 423 -7.42 -20.87 8.25
C GLY A 423 -8.08 -20.17 9.44
N GLY A 424 -7.44 -19.12 10.01
CA GLY A 424 -8.03 -18.30 11.06
C GLY A 424 -9.25 -17.53 10.59
N LEU A 425 -9.16 -16.90 9.41
CA LEU A 425 -10.28 -16.20 8.77
C LEU A 425 -11.47 -17.13 8.50
N ILE A 426 -11.20 -18.34 8.02
CA ILE A 426 -12.24 -19.35 7.78
C ILE A 426 -12.90 -19.79 9.10
N LYS A 427 -12.14 -19.92 10.20
CA LYS A 427 -12.72 -20.20 11.54
C LYS A 427 -13.66 -19.10 12.01
N HIS A 428 -13.44 -17.86 11.57
CA HIS A 428 -14.29 -16.71 11.86
C HIS A 428 -15.16 -16.29 10.67
N TRP A 429 -15.51 -17.23 9.79
CA TRP A 429 -16.26 -17.03 8.55
C TRP A 429 -17.37 -15.96 8.63
N GLU A 430 -18.30 -16.09 9.57
CA GLU A 430 -19.46 -15.18 9.68
C GLU A 430 -19.05 -13.75 9.99
N HIS A 431 -17.98 -13.57 10.77
CA HIS A 431 -17.46 -12.26 11.14
C HIS A 431 -16.81 -11.58 9.95
N THR A 432 -15.86 -12.25 9.29
CA THR A 432 -15.20 -11.72 8.09
C THR A 432 -16.19 -11.46 6.95
N ARG A 433 -17.21 -12.33 6.76
CA ARG A 433 -18.29 -12.10 5.79
C ARG A 433 -19.09 -10.83 6.11
N LEU A 434 -19.45 -10.64 7.37
CA LEU A 434 -20.22 -9.48 7.81
C LEU A 434 -19.42 -8.19 7.62
N GLU A 435 -18.16 -8.19 8.02
CA GLU A 435 -17.24 -7.07 7.84
C GLU A 435 -17.13 -6.66 6.36
N ASN A 436 -16.91 -7.65 5.48
CA ASN A 436 -16.88 -7.43 4.04
C ASN A 436 -18.22 -6.93 3.47
N ARG A 437 -19.36 -7.35 4.02
CA ARG A 437 -20.67 -6.79 3.61
C ARG A 437 -20.79 -5.33 3.99
N ILE A 438 -20.36 -4.96 5.20
CA ILE A 438 -20.34 -3.57 5.66
C ILE A 438 -19.49 -2.72 4.72
N TYR A 439 -18.28 -3.19 4.40
CA TYR A 439 -17.43 -2.56 3.37
C TYR A 439 -18.15 -2.35 2.05
N LEU A 440 -18.77 -3.41 1.50
CA LEU A 440 -19.49 -3.34 0.23
C LEU A 440 -20.67 -2.37 0.26
N HIS A 441 -21.36 -2.27 1.40
CA HIS A 441 -22.40 -1.28 1.57
C HIS A 441 -21.83 0.14 1.57
N PHE A 442 -20.76 0.42 2.32
CA PHE A 442 -20.10 1.73 2.28
C PHE A 442 -19.62 2.08 0.88
N LEU A 443 -19.06 1.10 0.16
CA LEU A 443 -18.60 1.29 -1.20
C LEU A 443 -19.73 1.62 -2.17
N ARG A 444 -20.90 0.97 -2.03
CA ARG A 444 -22.09 1.27 -2.83
C ARG A 444 -22.65 2.65 -2.52
N GLU A 445 -22.76 2.99 -1.24
CA GLU A 445 -23.27 4.29 -0.79
C GLU A 445 -22.36 5.44 -1.23
N ALA A 446 -21.03 5.28 -1.09
CA ALA A 446 -20.07 6.25 -1.56
C ALA A 446 -20.31 6.57 -3.04
N ARG A 447 -20.41 5.52 -3.86
CA ARG A 447 -20.62 5.66 -5.31
C ARG A 447 -21.97 6.26 -5.66
N ALA A 448 -23.04 5.86 -4.97
CA ALA A 448 -24.38 6.41 -5.20
C ALA A 448 -24.42 7.93 -4.96
N ARG A 449 -23.56 8.44 -4.09
CA ARG A 449 -23.43 9.86 -3.75
C ARG A 449 -22.35 10.59 -4.57
N GLY A 450 -21.60 9.90 -5.43
CA GLY A 450 -20.43 10.46 -6.11
C GLY A 450 -19.20 10.67 -5.21
N HIS A 451 -19.24 10.13 -3.99
CA HIS A 451 -18.16 10.14 -3.01
C HIS A 451 -17.18 8.99 -3.28
N ARG A 452 -16.06 8.94 -2.53
CA ARG A 452 -15.02 7.91 -2.67
C ARG A 452 -14.77 7.22 -1.34
N LEU A 453 -14.81 5.88 -1.34
CA LEU A 453 -14.20 5.10 -0.26
C LEU A 453 -12.76 4.83 -0.67
N ILE A 454 -11.82 5.58 -0.10
CA ILE A 454 -10.42 5.61 -0.52
C ILE A 454 -9.74 4.29 -0.17
N THR A 455 -9.98 3.81 1.05
CA THR A 455 -9.42 2.55 1.56
C THR A 455 -10.39 1.85 2.48
N TRP A 456 -10.19 0.54 2.57
CA TRP A 456 -10.76 -0.30 3.59
C TRP A 456 -9.70 -1.30 4.04
N HIS A 457 -9.49 -1.37 5.34
CA HIS A 457 -8.63 -2.31 6.01
C HIS A 457 -9.51 -3.35 6.68
N SER A 458 -9.24 -4.62 6.39
CA SER A 458 -9.89 -5.74 7.06
C SER A 458 -9.54 -5.81 8.55
N GLU A 459 -10.23 -6.61 9.37
CA GLU A 459 -9.85 -6.84 10.78
C GLU A 459 -8.34 -7.05 10.95
N LEU A 460 -7.77 -7.94 10.13
CA LEU A 460 -6.35 -8.29 10.19
C LEU A 460 -5.43 -7.13 9.80
N GLU A 461 -5.85 -6.30 8.86
CA GLU A 461 -5.07 -5.13 8.44
C GLU A 461 -5.21 -3.99 9.44
N SER A 462 -6.42 -3.70 9.93
CA SER A 462 -6.68 -2.74 11.01
C SER A 462 -5.79 -3.01 12.24
N GLN A 463 -5.54 -4.29 12.55
CA GLN A 463 -4.63 -4.64 13.63
C GLN A 463 -3.19 -4.17 13.41
N LEU A 464 -2.67 -4.27 12.19
CA LEU A 464 -1.33 -3.79 11.83
C LEU A 464 -1.22 -2.26 11.89
N TYR A 465 -2.29 -1.55 11.53
CA TYR A 465 -2.30 -0.10 11.47
C TYR A 465 -2.32 0.54 12.85
N ALA A 466 -3.02 -0.03 13.82
CA ALA A 466 -3.05 0.55 15.16
C ALA A 466 -1.75 0.37 15.95
N GLU A 467 -0.92 -0.62 15.60
CA GLU A 467 0.47 -0.64 16.09
C GLU A 467 1.25 0.63 15.71
N LYS A 468 0.79 1.44 14.73
CA LYS A 468 1.32 2.79 14.45
C LYS A 468 1.06 3.78 15.60
N VAL A 469 -0.10 3.70 16.27
CA VAL A 469 -0.44 4.57 17.41
C VAL A 469 0.49 4.29 18.60
N ARG A 470 0.91 3.03 18.76
CA ARG A 470 1.84 2.59 19.82
C ARG A 470 3.23 3.24 19.73
N LEU A 471 3.63 3.72 18.55
CA LEU A 471 4.99 4.20 18.29
C LEU A 471 5.11 5.71 18.08
N ALA A 472 3.98 6.44 18.08
CA ALA A 472 4.04 7.89 18.19
C ALA A 472 4.47 8.25 19.62
N PRO A 473 5.63 8.91 19.83
CA PRO A 473 6.05 9.30 21.18
C PRO A 473 4.91 10.10 21.81
N HIS A 474 4.47 9.67 22.99
CA HIS A 474 3.39 10.30 23.74
C HIS A 474 3.78 11.75 24.02
N ARG A 475 3.37 12.69 23.15
CA ARG A 475 3.29 14.10 23.52
C ARG A 475 2.39 14.17 24.75
N ARG A 476 2.89 14.80 25.81
CA ARG A 476 2.20 15.05 27.08
C ARG A 476 0.76 15.46 26.81
N TRP A 477 -0.15 14.71 27.40
CA TRP A 477 -1.56 15.05 27.45
C TRP A 477 -1.81 15.80 28.77
N HIS A 478 -2.34 17.02 28.72
CA HIS A 478 -3.51 17.46 29.51
C HIS A 478 -3.91 18.91 29.24
N PRO A 479 -5.22 19.18 29.08
CA PRO A 479 -5.79 20.42 29.65
C PRO A 479 -6.90 20.20 30.70
N SER A 480 -7.38 18.98 30.98
CA SER A 480 -8.53 18.76 31.88
C SER A 480 -8.24 18.27 33.33
N VAL A 481 -6.99 18.07 33.75
CA VAL A 481 -6.64 17.65 35.13
C VAL A 481 -5.99 18.75 35.98
N GLU A 482 -5.65 19.92 35.42
CA GLU A 482 -5.12 21.05 36.20
C GLU A 482 -6.17 21.86 37.00
N ARG A 483 -7.46 21.51 36.93
CA ARG A 483 -8.51 22.27 37.64
C ARG A 483 -8.93 21.73 39.02
N GLY A 484 -8.18 20.82 39.64
CA GLY A 484 -8.58 20.35 40.98
C GLY A 484 -7.58 19.61 41.86
N MET A 485 -6.30 19.45 41.50
CA MET A 485 -5.32 18.79 42.38
C MET A 485 -4.05 19.61 42.51
N GLU A 486 -3.78 20.06 43.74
CA GLU A 486 -2.57 20.80 44.11
C GLU A 486 -1.32 19.98 43.75
N ARG A 487 -0.31 20.69 43.21
CA ARG A 487 0.94 20.16 42.63
C ARG A 487 1.86 19.41 43.62
N SER A 488 1.45 19.16 44.86
CA SER A 488 2.35 18.65 45.91
C SER A 488 2.42 17.13 46.05
N GLU A 489 1.55 16.34 45.42
CA GLU A 489 1.53 14.87 45.63
C GLU A 489 2.03 14.00 44.46
N MET A 490 2.40 14.56 43.30
CA MET A 490 2.85 13.76 42.14
C MET A 490 4.37 13.80 41.91
N VAL A 491 5.14 13.44 42.95
CA VAL A 491 6.51 12.93 42.80
C VAL A 491 6.53 11.46 43.24
N GLY A 492 5.82 10.60 42.51
CA GLY A 492 5.85 9.15 42.66
C GLY A 492 5.97 8.50 41.29
N GLY A 493 6.99 7.67 41.09
CA GLY A 493 7.45 7.12 39.81
C GLY A 493 6.53 6.14 39.07
N ASP A 494 5.22 6.14 39.33
CA ASP A 494 4.25 5.14 38.82
C ASP A 494 3.48 5.59 37.57
N PHE A 495 3.65 6.84 37.11
CA PHE A 495 2.90 7.38 35.97
C PHE A 495 3.34 6.81 34.61
N LEU A 496 4.64 6.59 34.41
CA LEU A 496 5.16 5.98 33.17
C LEU A 496 4.73 4.51 33.01
N PRO A 497 4.84 3.65 34.04
CA PRO A 497 4.34 2.27 33.98
C PRO A 497 2.84 2.17 33.70
N ALA A 498 2.03 3.09 34.24
CA ALA A 498 0.59 3.13 33.96
C ALA A 498 0.29 3.53 32.51
N LEU A 499 1.02 4.50 31.94
CA LEU A 499 0.93 4.88 30.53
C LEU A 499 1.44 3.80 29.57
N GLU A 500 2.51 3.09 29.93
CA GLU A 500 3.01 1.94 29.18
C GLU A 500 2.04 0.76 29.25
N ALA A 501 1.50 0.46 30.43
CA ALA A 501 0.44 -0.53 30.61
C ALA A 501 -0.85 -0.13 29.86
N TYR A 502 -1.17 1.17 29.80
CA TYR A 502 -2.29 1.70 29.03
C TYR A 502 -2.05 1.54 27.53
N GLY A 503 -0.87 1.93 27.02
CA GLY A 503 -0.47 1.73 25.62
C GLY A 503 -0.39 0.25 25.19
N GLN A 504 0.02 -0.63 26.10
CA GLN A 504 -0.03 -2.09 25.91
C GLN A 504 -1.47 -2.63 25.90
N ASN A 505 -2.39 -2.05 26.67
CA ASN A 505 -3.81 -2.40 26.65
C ASN A 505 -4.55 -1.81 25.45
N MET A 506 -4.16 -0.64 24.94
CA MET A 506 -4.71 -0.03 23.72
C MET A 506 -4.43 -0.87 22.46
N ALA A 507 -3.35 -1.65 22.45
CA ALA A 507 -3.09 -2.63 21.41
C ALA A 507 -4.15 -3.75 21.33
N ARG A 508 -5.07 -3.85 22.30
CA ARG A 508 -6.19 -4.81 22.30
C ARG A 508 -7.49 -4.24 21.75
N PHE A 509 -7.53 -2.96 21.41
CA PHE A 509 -8.73 -2.24 21.01
C PHE A 509 -8.58 -1.75 19.57
N LEU A 510 -8.80 -2.71 18.67
CA LEU A 510 -8.63 -2.58 17.24
C LEU A 510 -10.01 -2.69 16.61
N PRO A 511 -10.39 -1.80 15.67
CA PRO A 511 -11.61 -1.99 14.93
C PRO A 511 -11.55 -3.32 14.20
N ASP A 512 -12.70 -3.97 14.13
CA ASP A 512 -12.88 -5.17 13.33
C ASP A 512 -12.83 -4.85 11.83
N GLY A 513 -13.00 -3.59 11.42
CA GLY A 513 -12.67 -3.10 10.10
C GLY A 513 -12.61 -1.57 10.09
N SER A 514 -11.82 -0.97 9.21
CA SER A 514 -11.73 0.49 9.16
C SER A 514 -11.45 1.02 7.77
N GLY A 515 -11.89 2.23 7.44
CA GLY A 515 -11.63 2.81 6.13
C GLY A 515 -11.64 4.32 6.13
N VAL A 516 -11.16 4.92 5.04
CA VAL A 516 -11.22 6.37 4.82
C VAL A 516 -12.28 6.68 3.78
N TYR A 517 -13.28 7.45 4.18
CA TYR A 517 -14.37 7.91 3.34
C TYR A 517 -14.18 9.39 3.00
N ASP A 518 -14.23 9.71 1.72
CA ASP A 518 -14.04 11.03 1.16
C ASP A 518 -15.34 11.49 0.51
N SER A 519 -15.93 12.55 1.08
CA SER A 519 -17.16 13.15 0.59
C SER A 519 -16.95 14.25 -0.44
N GLY A 520 -15.71 14.52 -0.86
CA GLY A 520 -15.31 15.70 -1.62
C GLY A 520 -14.89 16.84 -0.71
N ASP A 521 -15.77 17.22 0.23
CA ASP A 521 -15.49 18.33 1.14
C ASP A 521 -14.76 17.92 2.43
N HIS A 522 -14.91 16.66 2.84
CA HIS A 522 -14.42 16.16 4.13
C HIS A 522 -13.91 14.72 4.02
N TYR A 523 -12.94 14.41 4.88
CA TYR A 523 -12.44 13.06 5.09
C TYR A 523 -12.92 12.51 6.44
N TYR A 524 -13.49 11.32 6.42
CA TYR A 524 -13.94 10.60 7.60
C TYR A 524 -13.15 9.31 7.77
N ILE A 525 -12.66 9.05 8.98
CA ILE A 525 -12.20 7.70 9.33
C ILE A 525 -13.40 6.94 9.87
N ILE A 526 -13.74 5.85 9.19
CA ILE A 526 -14.77 4.92 9.61
C ILE A 526 -14.09 3.78 10.37
N ALA A 527 -14.56 3.51 11.58
CA ALA A 527 -14.20 2.33 12.35
C ALA A 527 -15.44 1.45 12.52
N VAL A 528 -15.28 0.13 12.38
CA VAL A 528 -16.37 -0.84 12.49
C VAL A 528 -16.05 -1.85 13.56
N GLU A 529 -17.08 -2.17 14.34
CA GLU A 529 -17.00 -3.01 15.52
C GLU A 529 -18.16 -4.01 15.53
N VAL A 530 -17.87 -5.30 15.40
CA VAL A 530 -18.88 -6.35 15.34
C VAL A 530 -18.96 -7.08 16.68
N ASP A 531 -19.96 -6.72 17.48
CA ASP A 531 -20.21 -7.37 18.78
C ASP A 531 -21.14 -8.58 18.64
N ARG A 532 -20.54 -9.77 18.71
CA ARG A 532 -21.24 -11.06 18.72
C ARG A 532 -21.70 -11.51 20.12
N SER A 533 -21.98 -10.57 21.02
CA SER A 533 -22.45 -10.82 22.39
C SER A 533 -21.49 -11.60 23.30
N LYS A 534 -20.20 -11.65 22.96
CA LYS A 534 -19.15 -12.31 23.76
C LYS A 534 -18.19 -11.34 24.45
N ALA A 535 -18.20 -10.07 24.05
CA ALA A 535 -17.35 -9.06 24.67
C ALA A 535 -17.93 -8.65 26.04
N SER A 536 -17.11 -8.73 27.08
CA SER A 536 -17.47 -8.16 28.37
C SER A 536 -17.64 -6.65 28.25
N MET A 537 -18.52 -6.06 29.06
CA MET A 537 -18.74 -4.61 29.08
C MET A 537 -17.46 -3.84 29.36
N ARG A 538 -16.59 -4.39 30.20
CA ARG A 538 -15.25 -3.83 30.45
C ARG A 538 -14.39 -3.75 29.18
N LYS A 539 -14.42 -4.79 28.33
CA LYS A 539 -13.70 -4.78 27.05
C LYS A 539 -14.29 -3.71 26.11
N MET A 540 -15.61 -3.58 26.09
CA MET A 540 -16.27 -2.59 25.25
C MET A 540 -15.98 -1.15 25.69
N LYS A 541 -15.97 -0.90 26.99
CA LYS A 541 -15.56 0.39 27.55
C LYS A 541 -14.14 0.75 27.10
N GLY A 542 -13.20 -0.18 27.22
CA GLY A 542 -11.83 0.07 26.75
C GLY A 542 -11.72 0.36 25.24
N LYS A 543 -12.64 -0.16 24.41
CA LYS A 543 -12.75 0.24 22.98
C LYS A 543 -13.22 1.68 22.83
N LEU A 544 -14.22 2.10 23.60
CA LEU A 544 -14.72 3.48 23.58
C LEU A 544 -13.65 4.47 24.06
N ASP A 545 -12.97 4.15 25.16
CA ASP A 545 -11.83 4.93 25.67
C ASP A 545 -10.74 5.09 24.59
N TYR A 546 -10.46 4.01 23.84
CA TYR A 546 -9.50 4.05 22.73
C TYR A 546 -9.94 5.02 21.63
N TYR A 547 -11.20 4.96 21.20
CA TYR A 547 -11.68 5.82 20.13
C TYR A 547 -11.74 7.29 20.55
N ALA A 548 -12.12 7.57 21.80
CA ALA A 548 -12.07 8.92 22.36
C ALA A 548 -10.66 9.49 22.29
N TYR A 549 -9.68 8.71 22.75
CA TYR A 549 -8.28 9.09 22.66
C TYR A 549 -7.79 9.26 21.21
N ALA A 550 -8.21 8.40 20.29
CA ALA A 550 -7.81 8.47 18.88
C ALA A 550 -8.35 9.73 18.17
N ARG A 551 -9.57 10.17 18.53
CA ARG A 551 -10.17 11.41 18.04
C ARG A 551 -9.39 12.64 18.47
N ASP A 552 -9.05 12.73 19.76
CA ASP A 552 -8.42 13.91 20.36
C ASP A 552 -6.97 14.16 19.88
N ARG A 553 -6.43 13.35 18.98
CA ARG A 553 -5.08 13.48 18.41
C ARG A 553 -5.03 13.88 16.94
N ARG A 554 -6.17 13.97 16.25
CA ARG A 554 -6.21 14.29 14.82
C ARG A 554 -7.24 15.37 14.56
N ASP A 555 -6.80 16.62 14.69
CA ASP A 555 -7.63 17.80 14.46
C ASP A 555 -8.16 17.87 13.01
N ASP A 556 -7.49 17.20 12.06
CA ASP A 556 -7.84 17.16 10.64
C ASP A 556 -8.78 15.99 10.26
N VAL A 557 -9.06 15.05 11.17
CA VAL A 557 -9.81 13.84 10.81
C VAL A 557 -10.95 13.52 11.75
N THR A 558 -12.14 13.45 11.15
CA THR A 558 -13.35 13.14 11.87
C THR A 558 -13.57 11.62 11.92
N TRP A 559 -13.49 11.03 13.12
CA TRP A 559 -13.82 9.63 13.34
C TRP A 559 -15.33 9.40 13.35
N ARG A 560 -15.78 8.29 12.78
CA ARG A 560 -17.15 7.78 12.76
C ARG A 560 -17.10 6.30 13.11
N ILE A 561 -17.77 5.88 14.18
CA ILE A 561 -17.66 4.50 14.67
C ILE A 561 -18.99 3.79 14.48
N LEU A 562 -18.97 2.64 13.84
CA LEU A 562 -20.15 1.81 13.63
C LEU A 562 -20.02 0.50 14.42
N PHE A 563 -20.87 0.33 15.42
CA PHE A 563 -21.08 -0.94 16.09
C PHE A 563 -22.21 -1.74 15.44
N VAL A 564 -21.93 -3.00 15.12
CA VAL A 564 -22.88 -3.97 14.60
C VAL A 564 -23.05 -5.08 15.61
N THR A 565 -24.25 -5.20 16.17
CA THR A 565 -24.55 -6.17 17.23
C THR A 565 -25.43 -7.31 16.71
N THR A 566 -25.52 -8.41 17.43
CA THR A 566 -26.40 -9.54 17.06
C THR A 566 -27.89 -9.28 17.30
N GLY A 567 -28.28 -8.16 17.90
CA GLY A 567 -29.69 -7.86 18.16
C GLY A 567 -29.92 -6.61 19.01
N TRP A 568 -31.14 -6.08 18.94
CA TRP A 568 -31.47 -4.75 19.48
C TRP A 568 -31.29 -4.64 21.00
N ARG A 569 -31.54 -5.70 21.75
CA ARG A 569 -31.27 -5.72 23.19
C ARG A 569 -29.79 -5.44 23.50
N ARG A 570 -28.88 -6.02 22.72
CA ARG A 570 -27.44 -5.79 22.87
C ARG A 570 -27.05 -4.39 22.38
N ALA A 571 -27.64 -3.92 21.28
CA ALA A 571 -27.48 -2.55 20.79
C ALA A 571 -27.85 -1.50 21.85
N ARG A 572 -29.00 -1.66 22.52
CA ARG A 572 -29.45 -0.76 23.60
C ARG A 572 -28.46 -0.73 24.75
N HIS A 573 -28.03 -1.90 25.21
CA HIS A 573 -27.06 -1.99 26.31
C HIS A 573 -25.71 -1.34 25.95
N LEU A 574 -25.29 -1.41 24.69
CA LEU A 574 -24.11 -0.72 24.20
C LEU A 574 -24.32 0.80 24.15
N ALA A 575 -25.49 1.26 23.71
CA ALA A 575 -25.86 2.68 23.73
C ALA A 575 -25.82 3.26 25.15
N ASP A 576 -26.36 2.51 26.13
CA ASP A 576 -26.31 2.89 27.55
C ASP A 576 -24.88 3.05 28.06
N LEU A 577 -23.96 2.19 27.62
CA LEU A 577 -22.55 2.29 27.99
C LEU A 577 -21.91 3.55 27.38
N VAL A 578 -22.15 3.81 26.10
CA VAL A 578 -21.65 5.00 25.41
C VAL A 578 -22.16 6.27 26.09
N LEU A 579 -23.43 6.29 26.53
CA LEU A 579 -24.02 7.39 27.30
C LEU A 579 -23.29 7.65 28.60
N GLN A 580 -23.12 6.59 29.38
CA GLN A 580 -22.47 6.68 30.69
C GLN A 580 -21.04 7.19 30.56
N ASP A 581 -20.31 6.73 29.54
CA ASP A 581 -18.91 7.07 29.34
C ASP A 581 -18.75 8.50 28.81
N ALA A 582 -19.52 8.86 27.77
CA ALA A 582 -19.56 10.22 27.26
C ALA A 582 -19.92 11.20 28.38
N PHE A 583 -20.86 10.85 29.26
CA PHE A 583 -21.28 11.72 30.34
C PHE A 583 -20.30 11.80 31.51
N ALA A 584 -19.63 10.70 31.87
CA ALA A 584 -18.60 10.71 32.90
C ALA A 584 -17.49 11.73 32.64
N ALA A 585 -17.26 12.08 31.36
CA ALA A 585 -16.32 13.13 30.96
C ALA A 585 -16.82 14.57 31.21
N PHE A 586 -18.13 14.80 31.39
CA PHE A 586 -18.74 16.15 31.51
C PHE A 586 -19.51 16.39 32.82
N ALA A 587 -19.82 15.36 33.58
CA ALA A 587 -20.68 15.44 34.77
C ALA A 587 -20.00 16.16 35.94
N GLU A 588 -20.63 17.24 36.45
CA GLU A 588 -20.50 17.63 37.86
C GLU A 588 -21.12 16.54 38.73
N SER A 589 -20.60 16.33 39.96
CA SER A 589 -20.88 15.14 40.80
C SER A 589 -22.37 14.82 41.03
N SER A 590 -23.25 15.80 40.88
CA SER A 590 -24.70 15.71 41.08
C SER A 590 -25.50 15.01 39.97
N THR A 591 -24.88 14.68 38.82
CA THR A 591 -25.57 14.08 37.67
C THR A 591 -25.10 12.67 37.30
N GLN A 592 -24.03 12.17 37.95
CA GLN A 592 -23.38 10.89 37.64
C GLN A 592 -24.27 9.64 37.82
N HIS A 593 -25.40 9.78 38.50
CA HIS A 593 -26.32 8.68 38.84
C HIS A 593 -27.53 8.59 37.87
N LEU A 594 -27.71 9.56 36.98
CA LEU A 594 -28.82 9.56 36.01
C LEU A 594 -28.54 8.54 34.90
N ARG A 595 -29.57 7.76 34.53
CA ARG A 595 -29.54 6.86 33.36
C ARG A 595 -29.97 7.61 32.10
N GLY A 596 -29.51 7.15 30.94
CA GLY A 596 -29.61 7.77 29.61
C GLY A 596 -30.72 8.80 29.40
N ASP A 597 -31.97 8.39 29.53
CA ASP A 597 -33.14 9.23 29.24
C ASP A 597 -33.23 10.44 30.18
N ALA A 598 -33.06 10.21 31.49
CA ALA A 598 -33.11 11.25 32.51
C ALA A 598 -31.96 12.23 32.37
N LEU A 599 -30.83 11.73 31.87
CA LEU A 599 -29.64 12.52 31.62
C LEU A 599 -29.78 13.46 30.42
N VAL A 600 -30.31 12.96 29.30
CA VAL A 600 -30.57 13.77 28.11
C VAL A 600 -31.59 14.86 28.42
N ALA A 601 -32.66 14.51 29.15
CA ALA A 601 -33.65 15.48 29.59
C ALA A 601 -33.02 16.60 30.43
N GLU A 602 -32.10 16.26 31.33
CA GLU A 602 -31.38 17.22 32.16
C GLU A 602 -30.44 18.13 31.33
N LEU A 603 -29.69 17.58 30.37
CA LEU A 603 -28.83 18.38 29.48
C LEU A 603 -29.63 19.36 28.60
N LYS A 604 -30.78 18.91 28.07
CA LYS A 604 -31.72 19.77 27.34
C LYS A 604 -32.29 20.86 28.25
N ARG A 605 -32.69 20.51 29.47
CA ARG A 605 -33.16 21.46 30.48
C ARG A 605 -32.11 22.52 30.81
N GLN A 606 -30.83 22.14 30.83
CA GLN A 606 -29.71 23.05 31.07
C GLN A 606 -29.28 23.86 29.83
N GLY A 607 -29.86 23.61 28.65
CA GLY A 607 -29.43 24.24 27.40
C GLY A 607 -28.00 23.85 26.95
N LYS A 608 -27.44 22.78 27.51
CA LYS A 608 -26.08 22.29 27.21
C LYS A 608 -26.05 21.18 26.16
N PHE A 609 -27.22 20.79 25.66
CA PHE A 609 -27.36 19.60 24.81
C PHE A 609 -26.60 19.73 23.47
N ASP A 610 -26.74 20.85 22.76
CA ASP A 610 -26.12 21.03 21.44
C ASP A 610 -24.59 21.08 21.54
N TRP A 611 -24.07 21.84 22.51
CA TRP A 611 -22.63 21.88 22.81
C TRP A 611 -22.10 20.49 23.18
N TRP A 612 -22.81 19.75 24.03
CA TRP A 612 -22.41 18.39 24.41
C TRP A 612 -22.41 17.46 23.19
N GLN A 613 -23.39 17.55 22.30
CA GLN A 613 -23.49 16.73 21.10
C GLN A 613 -22.29 16.93 20.15
N GLU A 614 -21.77 18.14 20.03
CA GLU A 614 -20.55 18.42 19.26
C GLU A 614 -19.29 17.77 19.86
N GLN A 615 -19.31 17.49 21.17
CA GLN A 615 -18.15 16.96 21.91
C GLN A 615 -18.10 15.43 22.01
N ILE A 616 -19.08 14.70 21.49
CA ILE A 616 -19.15 13.23 21.61
C ILE A 616 -18.64 12.55 20.36
N LEU A 617 -18.07 11.36 20.52
CA LEU A 617 -17.76 10.50 19.38
C LEU A 617 -19.05 10.12 18.65
N PRO A 618 -19.13 10.37 17.34
CA PRO A 618 -20.28 9.97 16.55
C PRO A 618 -20.25 8.45 16.38
N ILE A 619 -21.00 7.81 17.28
CA ILE A 619 -21.15 6.37 17.38
C ILE A 619 -22.52 5.98 16.85
N TYR A 620 -22.50 5.10 15.86
CA TYR A 620 -23.65 4.47 15.24
C TYR A 620 -23.73 3.03 15.73
N ILE A 621 -24.93 2.56 16.03
CA ILE A 621 -25.19 1.20 16.49
C ILE A 621 -26.30 0.62 15.62
N THR A 622 -26.08 -0.59 15.11
CA THR A 622 -27.09 -1.35 14.37
C THR A 622 -27.06 -2.82 14.76
N THR A 623 -27.93 -3.60 14.13
CA THR A 623 -27.96 -5.06 14.25
C THR A 623 -27.60 -5.71 12.93
N ILE A 624 -27.12 -6.95 12.99
CA ILE A 624 -26.83 -7.76 11.80
C ILE A 624 -28.07 -7.92 10.92
N ASP A 625 -29.23 -8.14 11.53
CA ASP A 625 -30.49 -8.34 10.80
C ASP A 625 -30.92 -7.05 10.09
N ALA A 626 -30.91 -5.91 10.80
CA ALA A 626 -31.24 -4.62 10.20
C ALA A 626 -30.28 -4.24 9.05
N LEU A 627 -28.99 -4.53 9.21
CA LEU A 627 -28.01 -4.31 8.15
C LEU A 627 -28.27 -5.20 6.93
N ASN A 628 -28.64 -6.47 7.13
CA ASN A 628 -28.96 -7.38 6.03
C ASN A 628 -30.25 -6.97 5.30
N GLU A 629 -31.27 -6.50 6.03
CA GLU A 629 -32.57 -6.13 5.46
C GLU A 629 -32.53 -4.80 4.73
N HIS A 630 -31.83 -3.81 5.28
CA HIS A 630 -31.91 -2.43 4.78
C HIS A 630 -30.59 -1.87 4.25
N GLY A 631 -29.49 -2.59 4.41
CA GLY A 631 -28.15 -2.10 4.09
C GLY A 631 -27.76 -0.87 4.93
N ILE A 632 -26.74 -0.14 4.46
CA ILE A 632 -26.25 1.07 5.16
C ILE A 632 -27.10 2.32 4.83
N ALA A 633 -27.77 2.38 3.68
CA ALA A 633 -28.70 3.47 3.37
C ALA A 633 -30.04 3.37 4.11
N GLY A 634 -30.39 2.19 4.61
CA GLY A 634 -31.57 2.00 5.42
C GLY A 634 -31.58 2.96 6.60
N LYS A 635 -32.69 3.70 6.79
CA LYS A 635 -32.87 4.68 7.88
C LYS A 635 -32.91 4.05 9.29
N ILE A 636 -32.32 2.86 9.48
CA ILE A 636 -32.32 2.13 10.75
C ILE A 636 -30.92 2.20 11.36
N TRP A 637 -30.52 3.44 11.66
CA TRP A 637 -29.35 3.72 12.46
C TRP A 637 -29.82 4.28 13.79
N MET A 638 -29.50 3.57 14.86
CA MET A 638 -29.37 4.27 16.12
C MET A 638 -28.04 5.00 16.04
N THR A 639 -28.03 6.31 15.79
CA THR A 639 -27.14 7.13 16.64
C THR A 639 -27.49 6.75 18.08
N ALA A 640 -26.52 6.67 18.98
CA ALA A 640 -26.79 6.26 20.36
C ALA A 640 -28.01 7.01 20.99
N TRP A 641 -28.40 8.17 20.42
CA TRP A 641 -29.50 9.06 20.81
C TRP A 641 -30.91 8.75 20.28
N ASN A 642 -31.09 7.96 19.22
CA ASN A 642 -32.44 7.60 18.73
C ASN A 642 -32.99 6.28 19.32
N ALA A 643 -32.30 5.70 20.31
CA ALA A 643 -32.66 4.44 20.94
C ALA A 643 -33.83 4.51 21.93
N ILE A 644 -34.38 5.71 22.17
CA ILE A 644 -35.08 6.04 23.41
C ILE A 644 -36.45 6.66 23.09
N ASP A 645 -37.33 5.87 22.50
CA ASP A 645 -38.78 6.01 22.66
C ASP A 645 -39.34 4.61 23.02
N PRO A 646 -39.73 4.37 24.29
CA PRO A 646 -40.26 3.08 24.72
C PRO A 646 -41.66 2.76 24.16
N GLN A 647 -42.35 3.69 23.49
CA GLN A 647 -43.77 3.53 23.11
C GLN A 647 -44.03 3.21 21.63
N ASN A 648 -43.03 3.26 20.76
CA ASN A 648 -43.20 2.96 19.32
C ASN A 648 -42.48 1.66 18.91
N ASP A 649 -43.23 0.55 18.92
CA ASP A 649 -42.74 -0.79 18.52
C ASP A 649 -42.66 -0.97 16.97
N SER A 650 -42.84 0.12 16.22
CA SER A 650 -42.65 0.15 14.77
C SER A 650 -42.37 1.58 14.31
N THR A 651 -41.35 1.76 13.48
CA THR A 651 -41.05 2.92 12.62
C THR A 651 -39.90 3.87 13.07
N VAL A 652 -38.77 3.70 12.38
CA VAL A 652 -37.77 4.67 11.85
C VAL A 652 -37.52 5.99 12.60
N TYR A 653 -36.25 6.22 12.97
CA TYR A 653 -35.71 7.55 13.30
C TYR A 653 -34.58 7.98 12.36
N CYS A 654 -34.60 9.28 12.06
CA CYS A 654 -33.96 9.92 10.92
C CYS A 654 -32.43 10.06 11.03
N LEU A 655 -31.77 9.93 9.88
CA LEU A 655 -30.45 10.47 9.60
C LEU A 655 -30.54 12.00 9.53
N GLU A 656 -29.65 12.72 10.24
CA GLU A 656 -29.00 13.84 9.56
C GLU A 656 -28.19 13.24 8.43
N CYS A 657 -28.77 13.30 7.22
CA CYS A 657 -27.99 13.13 6.02
C CYS A 657 -26.92 14.22 5.99
N PHE A 658 -25.78 13.85 5.41
CA PHE A 658 -24.78 14.72 4.84
C PHE A 658 -25.41 15.73 3.86
N GLU A 659 -26.11 16.74 4.35
CA GLU A 659 -26.37 17.97 3.61
C GLU A 659 -25.42 19.02 4.18
N PRO A 660 -24.56 19.64 3.34
CA PRO A 660 -23.93 20.88 3.75
C PRO A 660 -25.07 21.88 4.02
N LYS A 661 -25.06 22.52 5.19
CA LYS A 661 -25.92 23.68 5.42
C LYS A 661 -25.61 24.68 4.31
N VAL A 662 -26.61 24.93 3.45
CA VAL A 662 -26.58 26.00 2.44
C VAL A 662 -26.55 27.35 3.14
#